data_AF-A0A327U8T2-F1
#
_entry.id   AF-A0A327U8T2-F1
#
_cell.length_a   1.000
_cell.length_b   1.000
_cell.length_c   1.000
_cell.angle_alpha   90.00
_cell.angle_beta   90.00
_cell.angle_gamma   90.00
#
_symmetry.space_group_name_H-M   'P 1'
#
loop_
_entity.id
_entity.type
_entity.pdbx_description
1 polymer ?
#
loop_
_entity_poly.entity_id
_entity_poly.type
_entity_poly.pdbx_seq_one_letter_code
_entity_poly.pdbx_strand_id
1 'polypeptide(L)'
;MTSPPRRPLLRRSLSASLSLALAAFGTAAAVVLSSAPAAQAAGVPAPSPLAVPGRGATVPFKEQEAEYAATNGTLIGPNRLYGTLPSEASGRQAVTLDAVGEYVEFTLTAPANAMSFRYSLPDNAAGTGRDASIDVRVNGASPKAVPVTSKYGWYYGGYPFNNNPGDTNPHHFYDEARTMFGSTLPTGTKVRLQVSSTSASPSFTIDLADFEQVGTPVAKPSGALDVVSDFGADPTGAADSTAKIQAAVDAGRAQGKEVYIPQGTFQVRDHIIVDKVTLRGAGPWYSVLTGRDPSNRSKAVGVYGKYAGDGGSSNVTLKDFAIIGDIRERVDNDQVNAIGGALSNSTVDNVWMQHTKCGAWMDGPMDNFTIKNSRILDQTADGVNFHYGVTNSTVTNTFVRNTGDDGLAMWAENVPNVKNKFTFNTVILPILANNIVTYGGKDITLSDNVMSDTITNGGGLHIANRYPGVNSGQGTAVSGTTTAARNTLIRTGNSDYNWNFGVGAIWFSGLNEPINGNINITDSEVLDSSYAAIHLIEGASNGLHFKNIKIDGAGTYALQIQAPGTATFDNVTATHIAQSNPIHNCVGSGFQITRGSGNSGWYADPPACTGVWPAPVWTNGGVPGGGTGPTDPTDPPTDPTDPTDPPEETGNLAQGRPVTESGHADVYGASNAVDGNANTYWESRNNAFPQTITVDLGAAKSVKRLVLKLPPSSAWATRTQTLSVSGSTDNNTYNSLKGSAGYTFNPSNGNQATVTLPGTSARYLKLTFTANTGWPAAQLSELEAYTS
;
A
#
# COMPACT_ATOMS: atom_id res chain seq x y z
N MET A 1 -1.96 -46.81 66.12
CA MET A 1 -0.76 -46.41 66.90
C MET A 1 0.28 -47.50 66.70
N THR A 2 1.57 -47.30 66.42
CA THR A 2 2.45 -46.15 66.11
C THR A 2 3.78 -46.79 65.66
N SER A 3 4.46 -46.23 64.67
CA SER A 3 5.86 -46.55 64.26
C SER A 3 6.85 -45.57 64.95
N PRO A 4 8.16 -45.47 64.63
CA PRO A 4 9.10 -46.26 63.79
C PRO A 4 10.52 -46.42 64.44
N PRO A 5 11.56 -46.91 63.70
CA PRO A 5 12.92 -46.99 64.24
C PRO A 5 14.13 -46.70 63.29
N ARG A 6 15.33 -46.64 63.92
CA ARG A 6 16.75 -46.95 63.50
C ARG A 6 17.56 -45.93 62.67
N ARG A 7 18.87 -45.59 62.90
CA ARG A 7 20.17 -46.19 63.40
C ARG A 7 21.19 -46.54 62.25
N PRO A 8 22.54 -46.62 62.51
CA PRO A 8 23.60 -45.81 61.84
C PRO A 8 24.90 -46.58 61.38
N LEU A 9 26.07 -45.89 61.32
CA LEU A 9 27.52 -46.32 61.33
C LEU A 9 28.22 -46.47 59.93
N LEU A 10 29.53 -46.30 59.67
CA LEU A 10 30.77 -45.83 60.36
C LEU A 10 31.87 -45.48 59.30
N ARG A 11 32.96 -44.80 59.73
CA ARG A 11 34.16 -44.32 58.98
C ARG A 11 35.29 -45.36 58.76
N ARG A 12 36.20 -45.08 57.80
CA ARG A 12 37.64 -45.44 57.82
C ARG A 12 38.51 -44.49 56.94
N SER A 13 39.81 -44.50 57.19
CA SER A 13 40.87 -43.50 56.94
C SER A 13 42.07 -44.04 56.14
N LEU A 14 42.82 -43.21 55.37
CA LEU A 14 44.30 -43.00 55.39
C LEU A 14 44.89 -42.31 54.12
N SER A 15 45.70 -41.27 54.36
CA SER A 15 47.06 -40.90 53.88
C SER A 15 47.53 -40.79 52.40
N ALA A 16 48.08 -39.58 52.14
CA ALA A 16 49.36 -39.21 51.48
C ALA A 16 49.52 -39.16 49.94
N SER A 17 49.93 -37.97 49.43
CA SER A 17 51.19 -37.68 48.68
C SER A 17 51.01 -36.56 47.63
N LEU A 18 51.95 -35.62 47.60
CA LEU A 18 52.04 -34.48 46.68
C LEU A 18 53.13 -34.73 45.62
N SER A 19 52.93 -34.18 44.41
CA SER A 19 53.92 -33.82 43.35
C SER A 19 54.06 -34.79 42.16
N LEU A 20 53.57 -34.41 40.97
CA LEU A 20 54.35 -33.77 39.90
C LEU A 20 53.44 -33.43 38.70
N ALA A 21 53.65 -32.27 38.10
CA ALA A 21 52.90 -31.72 36.98
C ALA A 21 53.17 -32.46 35.66
N LEU A 22 52.13 -32.65 34.85
CA LEU A 22 52.25 -32.79 33.41
C LEU A 22 51.15 -31.94 32.75
N ALA A 23 51.58 -30.87 32.08
CA ALA A 23 50.73 -29.97 31.33
C ALA A 23 50.18 -30.71 30.09
N ALA A 24 48.86 -30.82 30.00
CA ALA A 24 48.16 -31.11 28.76
C ALA A 24 47.36 -29.86 28.38
N PHE A 25 47.69 -29.27 27.25
CA PHE A 25 46.96 -28.17 26.62
C PHE A 25 45.53 -28.62 26.31
N GLY A 26 44.58 -28.27 27.18
CA GLY A 26 43.17 -28.22 26.84
C GLY A 26 42.84 -26.80 26.41
N THR A 27 42.74 -26.57 25.10
CA THR A 27 42.11 -25.37 24.54
C THR A 27 40.65 -25.35 25.01
N ALA A 28 40.40 -24.71 26.14
CA ALA A 28 39.07 -24.24 26.49
C ALA A 28 38.73 -23.14 25.48
N ALA A 29 37.92 -23.47 24.48
CA ALA A 29 37.18 -22.47 23.74
C ALA A 29 36.26 -21.78 24.74
N ALA A 30 36.73 -20.67 25.31
CA ALA A 30 35.88 -19.73 26.00
C ALA A 30 34.87 -19.24 24.95
N VAL A 31 33.67 -19.82 24.97
CA VAL A 31 32.51 -19.22 24.33
C VAL A 31 32.34 -17.88 25.06
N VAL A 32 32.89 -16.83 24.46
CA VAL A 32 32.53 -15.47 24.81
C VAL A 32 31.05 -15.38 24.48
N LEU A 33 30.22 -15.54 25.51
CA LEU A 33 28.84 -15.06 25.48
C LEU A 33 28.95 -13.56 25.29
N SER A 34 29.02 -13.12 24.02
CA SER A 34 28.76 -11.74 23.68
C SER A 34 27.38 -11.45 24.24
N SER A 35 27.31 -10.61 25.26
CA SER A 35 26.04 -10.06 25.73
C SER A 35 25.32 -9.52 24.51
N ALA A 36 24.16 -10.10 24.18
CA ALA A 36 23.33 -9.58 23.11
C ALA A 36 23.17 -8.07 23.32
N PRO A 37 23.26 -7.24 22.26
CA PRO A 37 23.06 -5.81 22.38
C PRO A 37 21.73 -5.54 23.11
N ALA A 38 21.70 -4.46 23.90
CA ALA A 38 20.48 -4.09 24.63
C ALA A 38 19.32 -3.96 23.63
N ALA A 39 18.17 -4.56 23.97
CA ALA A 39 16.97 -4.48 23.15
C ALA A 39 16.61 -3.01 22.89
N GLN A 40 16.43 -2.67 21.62
CA GLN A 40 16.08 -1.32 21.18
C GLN A 40 14.58 -1.25 20.88
N ALA A 41 13.96 -0.12 21.19
CA ALA A 41 12.59 0.20 20.80
C ALA A 41 12.58 1.62 20.22
N ALA A 42 11.67 1.91 19.28
CA ALA A 42 11.50 3.21 18.68
C ALA A 42 11.19 4.28 19.73
N GLY A 43 11.84 5.44 19.59
CA GLY A 43 11.72 6.56 20.52
C GLY A 43 10.53 7.49 20.25
N VAL A 44 9.76 7.29 19.16
CA VAL A 44 8.66 8.17 18.76
C VAL A 44 7.35 7.37 18.71
N PRO A 45 6.47 7.47 19.73
CA PRO A 45 5.20 6.78 19.73
C PRO A 45 4.26 7.32 18.62
N ALA A 46 3.87 6.45 17.69
CA ALA A 46 2.87 6.73 16.67
C ALA A 46 1.45 6.44 17.21
N PRO A 47 0.43 7.30 16.94
CA PRO A 47 -0.95 6.97 17.26
C PRO A 47 -1.38 5.67 16.57
N SER A 48 -1.88 4.70 17.35
CA SER A 48 -2.39 3.44 16.82
C SER A 48 -3.81 3.63 16.26
N PRO A 49 -4.10 3.10 15.06
CA PRO A 49 -5.43 3.15 14.47
C PRO A 49 -6.47 2.28 15.20
N LEU A 50 -6.04 1.39 16.11
CA LEU A 50 -6.93 0.54 16.91
C LEU A 50 -7.19 1.08 18.32
N ALA A 51 -6.53 2.17 18.70
CA ALA A 51 -6.64 2.78 20.02
C ALA A 51 -7.54 4.03 20.06
N VAL A 52 -8.34 4.27 19.02
CA VAL A 52 -9.22 5.44 18.92
C VAL A 52 -10.56 5.16 19.62
N PRO A 53 -10.89 5.83 20.74
CA PRO A 53 -12.10 5.50 21.50
C PRO A 53 -13.40 5.69 20.72
N GLY A 54 -14.22 4.64 20.66
CA GLY A 54 -15.56 4.68 20.06
C GLY A 54 -15.61 4.83 18.54
N ARG A 55 -14.47 4.72 17.86
CA ARG A 55 -14.34 4.77 16.39
C ARG A 55 -13.55 3.57 15.90
N GLY A 56 -13.65 3.29 14.61
CA GLY A 56 -12.98 2.17 13.98
C GLY A 56 -13.65 0.83 14.27
N ALA A 57 -13.08 -0.23 13.72
CA ALA A 57 -13.54 -1.58 13.94
C ALA A 57 -13.17 -2.05 15.35
N THR A 58 -14.14 -2.64 16.05
CA THR A 58 -13.89 -3.47 17.23
C THR A 58 -13.32 -4.81 16.76
N VAL A 59 -12.02 -4.96 16.91
CA VAL A 59 -11.28 -6.17 16.52
C VAL A 59 -11.14 -7.16 17.69
N PRO A 60 -11.09 -8.48 17.43
CA PRO A 60 -10.94 -9.50 18.47
C PRO A 60 -9.49 -9.74 18.91
N PHE A 61 -8.53 -9.01 18.34
CA PHE A 61 -7.11 -9.14 18.62
C PHE A 61 -6.53 -7.91 19.33
N LYS A 62 -5.30 -8.07 19.83
CA LYS A 62 -4.44 -6.99 20.31
C LYS A 62 -3.23 -6.89 19.41
N GLU A 63 -3.13 -5.77 18.71
CA GLU A 63 -2.00 -5.41 17.87
C GLU A 63 -0.82 -4.92 18.70
N GLN A 64 0.38 -5.27 18.26
CA GLN A 64 1.65 -4.76 18.77
C GLN A 64 2.58 -4.48 17.59
N GLU A 65 3.03 -3.24 17.47
CA GLU A 65 4.02 -2.84 16.47
C GLU A 65 5.40 -3.39 16.83
N ALA A 66 6.15 -3.87 15.84
CA ALA A 66 7.45 -4.51 16.03
C ALA A 66 8.51 -3.53 16.54
N GLU A 67 8.42 -2.26 16.13
CA GLU A 67 9.35 -1.21 16.56
C GLU A 67 9.28 -0.90 18.05
N TYR A 68 8.20 -1.29 18.76
CA TYR A 68 8.10 -1.15 20.22
C TYR A 68 8.40 -2.45 20.97
N ALA A 69 8.66 -3.54 20.25
CA ALA A 69 8.99 -4.83 20.83
C ALA A 69 10.51 -4.96 21.05
N ALA A 70 10.92 -5.95 21.86
CA ALA A 70 12.34 -6.18 22.09
C ALA A 70 12.97 -6.81 20.84
N THR A 71 14.00 -6.19 20.29
CA THR A 71 14.71 -6.72 19.12
C THR A 71 16.23 -6.54 19.21
N ASN A 72 16.95 -7.40 18.51
CA ASN A 72 18.38 -7.26 18.19
C ASN A 72 18.63 -7.11 16.68
N GLY A 73 17.59 -6.95 15.86
CA GLY A 73 17.71 -6.58 14.44
C GLY A 73 17.72 -5.06 14.26
N THR A 74 17.52 -4.62 13.02
CA THR A 74 17.64 -3.20 12.64
C THR A 74 16.27 -2.52 12.58
N LEU A 75 16.08 -1.46 13.37
CA LEU A 75 14.91 -0.60 13.28
C LEU A 75 14.97 0.26 12.01
N ILE A 76 13.90 0.29 11.23
CA ILE A 76 13.74 1.13 10.04
C ILE A 76 12.61 2.16 10.21
N GLY A 77 12.70 3.28 9.49
CA GLY A 77 11.74 4.38 9.58
C GLY A 77 11.90 5.28 10.83
N PRO A 78 10.99 6.26 11.05
CA PRO A 78 9.79 6.52 10.26
C PRO A 78 10.09 7.18 8.90
N ASN A 79 9.45 6.72 7.83
CA ASN A 79 9.51 7.35 6.50
C ASN A 79 8.21 7.13 5.74
N ARG A 80 7.73 8.11 4.97
CA ARG A 80 6.48 8.02 4.18
C ARG A 80 6.68 8.19 2.68
N LEU A 81 7.93 8.28 2.23
CA LEU A 81 8.25 8.35 0.81
C LEU A 81 7.84 7.03 0.15
N TYR A 82 6.93 7.12 -0.82
CA TYR A 82 6.50 5.97 -1.61
C TYR A 82 7.70 5.27 -2.27
N GLY A 83 7.59 3.97 -2.43
CA GLY A 83 8.68 3.13 -2.91
C GLY A 83 9.69 2.72 -1.85
N THR A 84 9.45 3.07 -0.58
CA THR A 84 10.31 2.64 0.53
C THR A 84 9.60 1.66 1.44
N LEU A 85 10.32 0.63 1.87
CA LEU A 85 9.82 -0.37 2.82
C LEU A 85 9.16 0.27 4.07
N PRO A 86 9.80 1.20 4.80
CA PRO A 86 9.14 1.84 5.95
C PRO A 86 7.87 2.63 5.60
N SER A 87 7.72 3.12 4.37
CA SER A 87 6.48 3.84 4.00
C SER A 87 5.25 2.97 4.05
N GLU A 88 5.37 1.68 3.73
CA GLU A 88 4.25 0.74 3.76
C GLU A 88 4.13 -0.05 5.06
N ALA A 89 4.94 0.26 6.07
CA ALA A 89 4.80 -0.29 7.41
C ALA A 89 3.72 0.46 8.20
N SER A 90 3.02 -0.22 9.12
CA SER A 90 2.17 0.45 10.11
C SER A 90 3.01 1.39 10.95
N GLY A 91 2.48 2.55 11.31
CA GLY A 91 3.27 3.56 12.03
C GLY A 91 4.45 4.14 11.23
N ARG A 92 4.69 3.65 10.00
CA ARG A 92 5.80 3.98 9.09
C ARG A 92 7.15 3.43 9.53
N GLN A 93 7.15 2.43 10.41
CA GLN A 93 8.34 1.86 11.04
C GLN A 93 8.23 0.34 11.09
N ALA A 94 9.36 -0.35 11.10
CA ALA A 94 9.40 -1.80 11.21
C ALA A 94 10.79 -2.24 11.70
N VAL A 95 11.00 -3.55 11.83
CA VAL A 95 12.29 -4.14 12.19
C VAL A 95 12.73 -5.12 11.12
N THR A 96 13.89 -4.90 10.52
CA THR A 96 14.54 -5.82 9.57
C THR A 96 15.48 -6.78 10.30
N LEU A 97 15.34 -8.07 10.00
CA LEU A 97 16.15 -9.18 10.49
C LEU A 97 16.89 -9.80 9.30
N ASP A 98 18.21 -9.70 9.24
CA ASP A 98 19.05 -10.14 8.12
C ASP A 98 20.13 -11.16 8.51
N ALA A 99 20.19 -11.54 9.79
CA ALA A 99 21.10 -12.56 10.28
C ALA A 99 20.41 -13.67 11.08
N VAL A 100 20.97 -14.88 10.99
CA VAL A 100 20.52 -16.02 11.81
C VAL A 100 20.63 -15.66 13.29
N GLY A 101 19.54 -15.86 14.02
CA GLY A 101 19.46 -15.55 15.44
C GLY A 101 18.81 -14.21 15.75
N GLU A 102 18.68 -13.30 14.78
CA GLU A 102 17.96 -12.04 14.96
C GLU A 102 16.46 -12.26 15.14
N TYR A 103 15.84 -11.39 15.95
CA TYR A 103 14.46 -11.57 16.36
C TYR A 103 13.70 -10.27 16.65
N VAL A 104 12.37 -10.38 16.66
CA VAL A 104 11.45 -9.48 17.36
C VAL A 104 10.71 -10.28 18.42
N GLU A 105 10.69 -9.81 19.67
CA GLU A 105 10.05 -10.46 20.80
C GLU A 105 8.97 -9.60 21.44
N PHE A 106 7.73 -10.01 21.21
CA PHE A 106 6.52 -9.40 21.74
C PHE A 106 6.22 -9.92 23.15
N THR A 107 5.53 -9.10 23.93
CA THR A 107 5.03 -9.48 25.26
C THR A 107 3.52 -9.39 25.25
N LEU A 108 2.83 -10.52 25.44
CA LEU A 108 1.38 -10.54 25.39
C LEU A 108 0.77 -9.59 26.44
N THR A 109 -0.10 -8.68 26.00
CA THR A 109 -0.84 -7.76 26.87
C THR A 109 -2.21 -8.31 27.27
N ALA A 110 -2.68 -9.35 26.57
CA ALA A 110 -3.89 -10.11 26.86
C ALA A 110 -3.64 -11.60 26.55
N PRO A 111 -4.48 -12.53 27.07
CA PRO A 111 -4.40 -13.92 26.66
C PRO A 111 -4.61 -14.09 25.15
N ALA A 112 -3.86 -14.99 24.52
CA ALA A 112 -3.98 -15.28 23.09
C ALA A 112 -3.66 -16.75 22.80
N ASN A 113 -4.33 -17.34 21.82
CA ASN A 113 -4.07 -18.70 21.33
C ASN A 113 -3.72 -18.74 19.83
N ALA A 114 -3.74 -17.59 19.16
CA ALA A 114 -3.31 -17.40 17.79
C ALA A 114 -2.62 -16.05 17.60
N MET A 115 -1.88 -15.93 16.50
CA MET A 115 -1.32 -14.66 16.03
C MET A 115 -1.44 -14.53 14.50
N SER A 116 -1.71 -13.33 14.02
CA SER A 116 -1.28 -12.87 12.68
C SER A 116 -0.03 -12.02 12.85
N PHE A 117 0.86 -11.97 11.87
CA PHE A 117 1.93 -11.00 11.84
C PHE A 117 2.17 -10.52 10.42
N ARG A 118 2.45 -9.22 10.30
CA ARG A 118 2.73 -8.57 9.04
C ARG A 118 4.23 -8.50 8.82
N TYR A 119 4.66 -8.93 7.64
CA TYR A 119 6.07 -9.09 7.30
C TYR A 119 6.33 -8.73 5.84
N SER A 120 7.59 -8.55 5.49
CA SER A 120 8.06 -8.47 4.11
C SER A 120 9.31 -9.31 3.94
N LEU A 121 9.42 -10.00 2.81
CA LEU A 121 10.64 -10.63 2.32
C LEU A 121 10.99 -9.98 0.99
N PRO A 122 12.28 -9.80 0.65
CA PRO A 122 12.66 -9.37 -0.69
C PRO A 122 12.15 -10.32 -1.77
N ASP A 123 11.74 -9.77 -2.90
CA ASP A 123 11.32 -10.56 -4.04
C ASP A 123 12.48 -11.34 -4.70
N ASN A 124 12.16 -12.24 -5.62
CA ASN A 124 13.15 -12.86 -6.49
C ASN A 124 13.33 -12.08 -7.80
N ALA A 125 14.44 -12.32 -8.50
CA ALA A 125 14.76 -11.60 -9.74
C ALA A 125 13.75 -11.84 -10.89
N ALA A 126 12.88 -12.85 -10.77
CA ALA A 126 11.87 -13.19 -11.77
C ALA A 126 10.48 -12.64 -11.43
N GLY A 127 10.29 -11.95 -10.30
CA GLY A 127 8.97 -11.45 -9.88
C GLY A 127 7.99 -12.56 -9.52
N THR A 128 8.47 -13.73 -9.11
CA THR A 128 7.60 -14.87 -8.74
C THR A 128 7.54 -15.13 -7.24
N GLY A 129 8.22 -14.30 -6.44
CA GLY A 129 8.28 -14.44 -5.00
C GLY A 129 9.25 -15.52 -4.50
N ARG A 130 9.47 -15.55 -3.18
CA ARG A 130 10.28 -16.55 -2.49
C ARG A 130 9.48 -17.13 -1.35
N ASP A 131 9.62 -18.42 -1.11
CA ASP A 131 9.12 -19.07 0.09
C ASP A 131 10.25 -19.22 1.10
N ALA A 132 9.97 -18.87 2.35
CA ALA A 132 10.87 -19.02 3.49
C ALA A 132 10.08 -19.45 4.73
N SER A 133 10.77 -19.51 5.88
CA SER A 133 10.12 -19.77 7.17
C SER A 133 10.75 -18.91 8.26
N ILE A 134 9.92 -18.46 9.19
CA ILE A 134 10.36 -17.78 10.41
C ILE A 134 10.01 -18.64 11.63
N ASP A 135 10.91 -18.72 12.60
CA ASP A 135 10.66 -19.46 13.84
C ASP A 135 9.76 -18.64 14.76
N VAL A 136 8.65 -19.22 15.20
CA VAL A 136 7.85 -18.71 16.31
C VAL A 136 8.23 -19.45 17.59
N ARG A 137 8.70 -18.74 18.61
CA ARG A 137 9.07 -19.28 19.93
C ARG A 137 8.20 -18.68 21.02
N VAL A 138 7.79 -19.52 21.97
CA VAL A 138 7.03 -19.12 23.16
C VAL A 138 7.88 -19.33 24.40
N ASN A 139 8.19 -18.26 25.14
CA ASN A 139 9.07 -18.28 26.31
C ASN A 139 10.40 -19.03 26.08
N GLY A 140 10.98 -18.88 24.88
CA GLY A 140 12.22 -19.56 24.49
C GLY A 140 12.13 -21.07 24.26
N ALA A 141 10.91 -21.65 24.28
CA ALA A 141 10.70 -23.06 23.95
C ALA A 141 11.08 -23.40 22.49
N SER A 142 11.02 -24.69 22.14
CA SER A 142 11.28 -25.18 20.78
C SER A 142 10.45 -24.42 19.76
N PRO A 143 11.07 -23.98 18.64
CA PRO A 143 10.38 -23.17 17.65
C PRO A 143 9.33 -23.97 16.89
N LYS A 144 8.27 -23.27 16.47
CA LYS A 144 7.41 -23.68 15.37
C LYS A 144 7.82 -22.88 14.13
N ALA A 145 8.31 -23.55 13.08
CA ALA A 145 8.54 -22.89 11.80
C ALA A 145 7.19 -22.50 11.17
N VAL A 146 7.02 -21.22 10.85
CA VAL A 146 5.85 -20.69 10.15
C VAL A 146 6.26 -20.30 8.73
N PRO A 147 5.60 -20.84 7.69
CA PRO A 147 5.85 -20.43 6.32
C PRO A 147 5.53 -18.95 6.10
N VAL A 148 6.38 -18.28 5.33
CA VAL A 148 6.25 -16.90 4.88
C VAL A 148 6.67 -16.82 3.42
N THR A 149 6.11 -15.88 2.66
CA THR A 149 6.37 -15.76 1.22
C THR A 149 6.31 -14.31 0.75
N SER A 150 7.06 -13.96 -0.30
CA SER A 150 6.90 -12.65 -0.99
C SER A 150 5.97 -12.72 -2.20
N LYS A 151 5.40 -13.88 -2.48
CA LYS A 151 4.57 -14.17 -3.67
C LYS A 151 3.35 -13.26 -3.84
N TYR A 152 2.83 -12.73 -2.75
CA TYR A 152 1.64 -11.87 -2.71
C TYR A 152 1.97 -10.40 -2.48
N GLY A 153 3.24 -10.08 -2.26
CA GLY A 153 3.74 -8.71 -2.22
C GLY A 153 4.58 -8.40 -3.46
N TRP A 154 5.19 -7.22 -3.45
CA TRP A 154 6.06 -6.68 -4.50
C TRP A 154 5.37 -6.53 -5.86
N TYR A 155 4.92 -5.30 -6.11
CA TYR A 155 4.56 -4.82 -7.43
C TYR A 155 5.52 -3.73 -7.88
N TYR A 156 5.56 -3.52 -9.19
CA TYR A 156 6.48 -2.59 -9.82
C TYR A 156 5.77 -1.83 -10.95
N GLY A 157 6.40 -0.73 -11.35
CA GLY A 157 5.94 0.14 -12.42
C GLY A 157 4.82 1.11 -12.00
N GLY A 158 4.30 1.83 -12.98
CA GLY A 158 3.06 2.60 -12.85
C GLY A 158 1.84 1.71 -13.05
N TYR A 159 0.65 2.25 -12.76
CA TYR A 159 -0.61 1.54 -13.01
C TYR A 159 -0.85 1.32 -14.53
N PRO A 160 -1.34 0.14 -14.98
CA PRO A 160 -1.65 -1.04 -14.17
C PRO A 160 -0.38 -1.72 -13.64
N PHE A 161 -0.41 -2.05 -12.35
CA PHE A 161 0.73 -2.64 -11.67
C PHE A 161 1.10 -4.00 -12.26
N ASN A 162 2.40 -4.27 -12.31
CA ASN A 162 2.95 -5.54 -12.74
C ASN A 162 3.88 -6.12 -11.67
N ASN A 163 4.42 -7.32 -11.91
CA ASN A 163 5.36 -7.98 -11.02
C ASN A 163 6.71 -8.20 -11.71
N ASN A 164 7.29 -7.13 -12.30
CA ASN A 164 8.59 -7.16 -12.96
C ASN A 164 9.63 -6.36 -12.13
N PRO A 165 10.52 -7.02 -11.38
CA PRO A 165 11.50 -6.34 -10.53
C PRO A 165 12.49 -5.39 -11.22
N GLY A 166 12.57 -5.42 -12.56
CA GLY A 166 13.37 -4.49 -13.34
C GLY A 166 12.71 -3.12 -13.56
N ASP A 167 11.43 -2.97 -13.23
CA ASP A 167 10.70 -1.71 -13.35
C ASP A 167 10.89 -0.81 -12.12
N THR A 168 10.62 0.48 -12.26
CA THR A 168 10.72 1.47 -11.16
C THR A 168 9.56 1.37 -10.18
N ASN A 169 9.63 2.10 -9.06
CA ASN A 169 8.55 2.23 -8.07
C ASN A 169 8.09 0.88 -7.49
N PRO A 170 8.96 0.13 -6.80
CA PRO A 170 8.52 -1.08 -6.12
C PRO A 170 7.52 -0.70 -5.00
N HIS A 171 6.50 -1.50 -4.78
CA HIS A 171 5.43 -1.21 -3.80
C HIS A 171 4.69 -2.49 -3.40
N HIS A 172 3.71 -2.39 -2.51
CA HIS A 172 2.97 -3.52 -1.95
C HIS A 172 3.90 -4.55 -1.28
N PHE A 173 4.87 -4.07 -0.50
CA PHE A 173 6.01 -4.85 -0.03
C PHE A 173 5.65 -5.95 0.98
N TYR A 174 4.58 -5.75 1.73
CA TYR A 174 4.25 -6.56 2.89
C TYR A 174 3.12 -7.54 2.61
N ASP A 175 3.09 -8.58 3.42
CA ASP A 175 2.08 -9.63 3.45
C ASP A 175 1.81 -10.04 4.92
N GLU A 176 0.72 -10.78 5.17
CA GLU A 176 0.39 -11.30 6.50
C GLU A 176 0.34 -12.84 6.56
N ALA A 177 1.00 -13.39 7.58
CA ALA A 177 0.95 -14.81 7.91
C ALA A 177 0.29 -15.04 9.27
N ARG A 178 -0.45 -16.15 9.40
CA ARG A 178 -1.20 -16.47 10.62
C ARG A 178 -0.94 -17.88 11.14
N THR A 179 -0.93 -18.03 12.47
CA THR A 179 -0.64 -19.30 13.12
C THR A 179 -1.32 -19.45 14.49
N MET A 180 -1.69 -20.67 14.85
CA MET A 180 -2.18 -21.01 16.20
C MET A 180 -1.08 -21.60 17.09
N PHE A 181 -1.12 -21.27 18.37
CA PHE A 181 -0.20 -21.77 19.39
C PHE A 181 -0.58 -23.15 19.95
N GLY A 182 -1.80 -23.64 19.67
CA GLY A 182 -2.32 -24.91 20.18
C GLY A 182 -2.74 -24.89 21.66
N SER A 183 -2.53 -23.78 22.35
CA SER A 183 -3.00 -23.52 23.71
C SER A 183 -3.19 -22.02 23.91
N THR A 184 -3.98 -21.62 24.92
CA THR A 184 -4.11 -20.21 25.31
C THR A 184 -2.92 -19.81 26.18
N LEU A 185 -2.11 -18.91 25.64
CA LEU A 185 -0.99 -18.29 26.32
C LEU A 185 -1.49 -17.16 27.23
N PRO A 186 -1.01 -17.06 28.49
CA PRO A 186 -1.40 -15.99 29.39
C PRO A 186 -0.71 -14.65 29.06
N THR A 187 -1.26 -13.54 29.54
CA THR A 187 -0.60 -12.22 29.57
C THR A 187 0.81 -12.33 30.15
N GLY A 188 1.76 -11.57 29.59
CA GLY A 188 3.17 -11.57 29.98
C GLY A 188 4.02 -12.63 29.27
N THR A 189 3.41 -13.56 28.55
CA THR A 189 4.13 -14.54 27.72
C THR A 189 4.95 -13.82 26.65
N LYS A 190 6.18 -14.28 26.43
CA LYS A 190 7.06 -13.81 25.36
C LYS A 190 6.82 -14.62 24.10
N VAL A 191 6.46 -13.96 23.01
CA VAL A 191 6.31 -14.56 21.69
C VAL A 191 7.34 -13.93 20.77
N ARG A 192 8.27 -14.75 20.27
CA ARG A 192 9.41 -14.31 19.48
C ARG A 192 9.30 -14.82 18.05
N LEU A 193 9.42 -13.91 17.08
CA LEU A 193 9.70 -14.19 15.67
C LEU A 193 11.21 -14.14 15.48
N GLN A 194 11.83 -15.23 15.01
CA GLN A 194 13.29 -15.33 14.93
C GLN A 194 13.75 -15.96 13.61
N VAL A 195 14.80 -15.41 13.01
CA VAL A 195 15.41 -15.95 11.80
C VAL A 195 16.23 -17.19 12.17
N SER A 196 15.85 -18.34 11.62
CA SER A 196 16.59 -19.61 11.78
C SER A 196 17.52 -19.92 10.62
N SER A 197 17.26 -19.36 9.43
CA SER A 197 18.11 -19.46 8.25
C SER A 197 17.89 -18.28 7.32
N THR A 198 18.96 -17.80 6.67
CA THR A 198 18.92 -16.81 5.59
C THR A 198 19.09 -17.43 4.20
N SER A 199 19.08 -18.77 4.11
CA SER A 199 19.30 -19.49 2.85
C SER A 199 18.16 -19.30 1.83
N ALA A 200 16.93 -19.08 2.31
CA ALA A 200 15.73 -18.95 1.47
C ALA A 200 15.34 -17.49 1.21
N SER A 201 15.58 -16.62 2.20
CA SER A 201 15.42 -15.18 2.10
C SER A 201 16.60 -14.49 2.79
N PRO A 202 17.24 -13.49 2.16
CA PRO A 202 18.37 -12.78 2.77
C PRO A 202 17.94 -11.92 3.97
N SER A 203 16.68 -11.50 4.04
CA SER A 203 16.15 -10.72 5.16
C SER A 203 14.65 -10.95 5.37
N PHE A 204 14.19 -10.55 6.55
CA PHE A 204 12.80 -10.60 7.01
C PHE A 204 12.50 -9.28 7.71
N THR A 205 11.59 -8.48 7.16
CA THR A 205 11.13 -7.26 7.84
C THR A 205 9.82 -7.54 8.55
N ILE A 206 9.77 -7.34 9.85
CA ILE A 206 8.58 -7.51 10.70
C ILE A 206 8.00 -6.13 11.01
N ASP A 207 6.73 -5.95 10.66
CA ASP A 207 5.99 -4.71 10.90
C ASP A 207 5.23 -4.78 12.23
N LEU A 208 4.36 -5.77 12.39
CA LEU A 208 3.50 -5.91 13.58
C LEU A 208 3.06 -7.34 13.82
N ALA A 209 2.45 -7.56 14.99
CA ALA A 209 1.77 -8.80 15.33
C ALA A 209 0.42 -8.55 16.01
N ASP A 210 -0.60 -9.27 15.53
CA ASP A 210 -1.97 -9.28 16.06
C ASP A 210 -2.21 -10.55 16.87
N PHE A 211 -2.37 -10.42 18.18
CA PHE A 211 -2.59 -11.55 19.09
C PHE A 211 -4.07 -11.72 19.43
N GLU A 212 -4.63 -12.90 19.14
CA GLU A 212 -6.06 -13.17 19.27
C GLU A 212 -6.33 -14.35 20.21
N GLN A 213 -7.38 -14.23 21.01
CA GLN A 213 -7.99 -15.36 21.70
C GLN A 213 -9.15 -15.91 20.86
N VAL A 214 -8.83 -16.79 19.92
CA VAL A 214 -9.78 -17.43 19.02
C VAL A 214 -10.69 -18.38 19.81
N GLY A 215 -12.01 -18.25 19.62
CA GLY A 215 -12.99 -19.16 20.21
C GLY A 215 -12.87 -20.60 19.68
N THR A 216 -13.51 -21.57 20.33
CA THR A 216 -13.57 -22.95 19.81
C THR A 216 -14.31 -22.99 18.46
N PRO A 217 -14.01 -23.97 17.59
CA PRO A 217 -14.75 -24.14 16.33
C PRO A 217 -16.26 -24.19 16.57
N VAL A 218 -17.02 -23.42 15.78
CA VAL A 218 -18.49 -23.44 15.80
C VAL A 218 -18.95 -24.82 15.32
N ALA A 219 -19.81 -25.49 16.09
CA ALA A 219 -20.32 -26.81 15.71
C ALA A 219 -21.37 -26.70 14.59
N LYS A 220 -21.52 -27.78 13.80
CA LYS A 220 -22.56 -27.88 12.78
C LYS A 220 -23.95 -27.61 13.38
N PRO A 221 -24.72 -26.62 12.87
CA PRO A 221 -26.08 -26.39 13.32
C PRO A 221 -26.99 -27.62 13.06
N SER A 222 -27.96 -27.84 13.95
CA SER A 222 -28.92 -28.94 13.77
C SER A 222 -29.70 -28.79 12.47
N GLY A 223 -29.72 -29.85 11.66
CA GLY A 223 -30.42 -29.86 10.36
C GLY A 223 -29.68 -29.20 9.20
N ALA A 224 -28.48 -28.64 9.42
CA ALA A 224 -27.63 -28.11 8.35
C ALA A 224 -27.04 -29.25 7.49
N LEU A 225 -26.85 -28.94 6.20
CA LEU A 225 -26.17 -29.80 5.24
C LEU A 225 -24.65 -29.58 5.34
N ASP A 226 -23.88 -30.66 5.45
CA ASP A 226 -22.42 -30.61 5.62
C ASP A 226 -21.71 -30.86 4.29
N VAL A 227 -20.86 -29.92 3.87
CA VAL A 227 -20.16 -30.05 2.58
C VAL A 227 -19.26 -31.29 2.51
N VAL A 228 -18.77 -31.79 3.65
CA VAL A 228 -17.93 -32.99 3.72
C VAL A 228 -18.79 -34.23 3.87
N SER A 229 -19.56 -34.36 4.95
CA SER A 229 -20.25 -35.63 5.25
C SER A 229 -21.37 -35.96 4.27
N ASP A 230 -22.01 -34.93 3.69
CA ASP A 230 -23.19 -35.12 2.86
C ASP A 230 -22.87 -34.99 1.35
N PHE A 231 -21.81 -34.24 1.00
CA PHE A 231 -21.46 -33.95 -0.41
C PHE A 231 -20.05 -34.40 -0.82
N GLY A 232 -19.18 -34.74 0.13
CA GLY A 232 -17.85 -35.27 -0.13
C GLY A 232 -16.83 -34.23 -0.61
N ALA A 233 -16.95 -32.98 -0.17
CA ALA A 233 -15.86 -31.99 -0.28
C ALA A 233 -14.63 -32.48 0.50
N ASP A 234 -13.43 -32.15 0.02
CA ASP A 234 -12.17 -32.55 0.62
C ASP A 234 -11.66 -31.48 1.60
N PRO A 235 -11.67 -31.73 2.92
CA PRO A 235 -11.22 -30.76 3.93
C PRO A 235 -9.69 -30.68 4.06
N THR A 236 -8.94 -31.49 3.31
CA THR A 236 -7.47 -31.45 3.29
C THR A 236 -6.92 -30.43 2.29
N GLY A 237 -7.74 -30.01 1.32
CA GLY A 237 -7.36 -29.08 0.25
C GLY A 237 -6.61 -29.73 -0.90
N ALA A 238 -6.48 -31.07 -0.91
CA ALA A 238 -5.76 -31.77 -1.98
C ALA A 238 -6.59 -31.86 -3.27
N ALA A 239 -7.89 -32.08 -3.15
CA ALA A 239 -8.82 -32.18 -4.27
C ALA A 239 -9.74 -30.96 -4.39
N ASP A 240 -10.08 -30.62 -5.63
CA ASP A 240 -11.04 -29.56 -5.95
C ASP A 240 -12.44 -29.90 -5.39
N SER A 241 -12.94 -29.01 -4.54
CA SER A 241 -14.21 -29.11 -3.83
C SER A 241 -15.29 -28.20 -4.43
N THR A 242 -15.01 -27.42 -5.47
CA THR A 242 -15.95 -26.45 -6.07
C THR A 242 -17.32 -27.08 -6.35
N ALA A 243 -17.35 -28.18 -7.11
CA ALA A 243 -18.62 -28.82 -7.49
C ALA A 243 -19.37 -29.42 -6.30
N LYS A 244 -18.65 -29.87 -5.26
CA LYS A 244 -19.26 -30.47 -4.05
C LYS A 244 -19.88 -29.41 -3.16
N ILE A 245 -19.18 -28.29 -2.97
CA ILE A 245 -19.68 -27.15 -2.21
C ILE A 245 -20.87 -26.51 -2.95
N GLN A 246 -20.79 -26.34 -4.28
CA GLN A 246 -21.91 -25.83 -5.07
C GLN A 246 -23.15 -26.72 -4.93
N ALA A 247 -22.99 -28.05 -5.04
CA ALA A 247 -24.11 -28.98 -4.85
C ALA A 247 -24.75 -28.88 -3.46
N ALA A 248 -23.94 -28.64 -2.42
CA ALA A 248 -24.45 -28.41 -1.06
C ALA A 248 -25.24 -27.09 -0.97
N VAL A 249 -24.73 -26.01 -1.57
CA VAL A 249 -25.41 -24.70 -1.68
C VAL A 249 -26.74 -24.81 -2.40
N ASP A 250 -26.78 -25.50 -3.54
CA ASP A 250 -28.01 -25.71 -4.31
C ASP A 250 -29.04 -26.51 -3.52
N ALA A 251 -28.60 -27.56 -2.83
CA ALA A 251 -29.46 -28.37 -1.97
C ALA A 251 -29.96 -27.59 -0.75
N GLY A 252 -29.11 -26.75 -0.14
CA GLY A 252 -29.46 -25.89 0.98
C GLY A 252 -30.56 -24.91 0.58
N ARG A 253 -30.39 -24.22 -0.55
CA ARG A 253 -31.41 -23.36 -1.16
C ARG A 253 -32.71 -24.11 -1.41
N ALA A 254 -32.65 -25.29 -2.05
CA ALA A 254 -33.84 -26.06 -2.43
C ALA A 254 -34.61 -26.58 -1.21
N GLN A 255 -33.92 -26.93 -0.12
CA GLN A 255 -34.52 -27.48 1.09
C GLN A 255 -34.83 -26.43 2.17
N GLY A 256 -34.41 -25.17 1.97
CA GLY A 256 -34.49 -24.14 3.01
C GLY A 256 -33.59 -24.46 4.21
N LYS A 257 -32.43 -25.08 3.97
CA LYS A 257 -31.46 -25.49 5.00
C LYS A 257 -30.17 -24.70 4.88
N GLU A 258 -29.53 -24.49 6.01
CA GLU A 258 -28.17 -23.95 6.10
C GLU A 258 -27.15 -24.97 5.57
N VAL A 259 -26.08 -24.46 4.97
CA VAL A 259 -24.92 -25.23 4.53
C VAL A 259 -23.74 -24.93 5.44
N TYR A 260 -23.12 -25.97 5.95
CA TYR A 260 -22.03 -25.92 6.90
C TYR A 260 -20.72 -26.40 6.28
N ILE A 261 -19.69 -25.56 6.40
CA ILE A 261 -18.31 -25.85 6.06
C ILE A 261 -17.61 -26.22 7.37
N PRO A 262 -17.23 -27.49 7.61
CA PRO A 262 -16.52 -27.86 8.83
C PRO A 262 -15.09 -27.29 8.84
N GLN A 263 -14.36 -27.55 9.93
CA GLN A 263 -12.93 -27.26 9.97
C GLN A 263 -12.21 -27.99 8.82
N GLY A 264 -11.37 -27.27 8.09
CA GLY A 264 -10.64 -27.79 6.94
C GLY A 264 -10.18 -26.66 6.01
N THR A 265 -9.32 -27.03 5.08
CA THR A 265 -8.96 -26.21 3.92
C THR A 265 -9.57 -26.86 2.69
N PHE A 266 -10.28 -26.09 1.87
CA PHE A 266 -11.03 -26.60 0.73
C PHE A 266 -10.55 -25.90 -0.52
N GLN A 267 -10.01 -26.67 -1.48
CA GLN A 267 -9.65 -26.14 -2.77
C GLN A 267 -10.91 -25.79 -3.56
N VAL A 268 -11.00 -24.55 -4.04
CA VAL A 268 -12.09 -24.02 -4.85
C VAL A 268 -11.45 -23.31 -6.05
N ARG A 269 -11.80 -23.74 -7.26
CA ARG A 269 -11.20 -23.25 -8.51
C ARG A 269 -12.13 -22.38 -9.35
N ASP A 270 -13.37 -22.17 -8.91
CA ASP A 270 -14.37 -21.33 -9.56
C ASP A 270 -15.36 -20.82 -8.51
N HIS A 271 -16.17 -19.83 -8.85
CA HIS A 271 -17.09 -19.20 -7.90
C HIS A 271 -18.16 -20.17 -7.39
N ILE A 272 -18.41 -20.11 -6.08
CA ILE A 272 -19.60 -20.71 -5.47
C ILE A 272 -20.74 -19.70 -5.58
N ILE A 273 -21.76 -20.03 -6.37
CA ILE A 273 -22.91 -19.16 -6.61
C ILE A 273 -23.99 -19.40 -5.55
N VAL A 274 -24.33 -18.36 -4.80
CA VAL A 274 -25.27 -18.42 -3.66
C VAL A 274 -26.54 -17.61 -3.92
N ASP A 275 -27.70 -18.13 -3.50
CA ASP A 275 -29.01 -17.45 -3.56
C ASP A 275 -29.93 -18.09 -2.50
N LYS A 276 -30.59 -17.28 -1.65
CA LYS A 276 -31.55 -17.73 -0.63
C LYS A 276 -31.02 -18.85 0.26
N VAL A 277 -29.79 -18.70 0.75
CA VAL A 277 -29.07 -19.74 1.50
C VAL A 277 -28.18 -19.11 2.56
N THR A 278 -28.00 -19.82 3.68
CA THR A 278 -26.93 -19.51 4.62
C THR A 278 -25.77 -20.46 4.38
N LEU A 279 -24.57 -19.92 4.17
CA LEU A 279 -23.31 -20.65 4.12
C LEU A 279 -22.48 -20.25 5.34
N ARG A 280 -22.23 -21.21 6.23
CA ARG A 280 -21.53 -20.98 7.50
C ARG A 280 -20.31 -21.87 7.62
N GLY A 281 -19.20 -21.34 8.14
CA GLY A 281 -18.06 -22.14 8.58
C GLY A 281 -17.98 -22.36 10.09
N ALA A 282 -16.92 -23.05 10.51
CA ALA A 282 -16.58 -23.29 11.91
C ALA A 282 -15.86 -22.10 12.58
N GLY A 283 -15.63 -21.01 11.84
CA GLY A 283 -14.86 -19.83 12.21
C GLY A 283 -13.76 -19.52 11.16
N PRO A 284 -13.38 -18.25 10.96
CA PRO A 284 -12.41 -17.84 9.93
C PRO A 284 -10.99 -18.42 10.11
N TRP A 285 -10.68 -18.90 11.31
CA TRP A 285 -9.44 -19.61 11.59
C TRP A 285 -9.51 -21.12 11.31
N TYR A 286 -10.70 -21.68 11.11
CA TYR A 286 -10.94 -23.12 11.04
C TYR A 286 -11.43 -23.60 9.67
N SER A 287 -12.30 -22.85 9.01
CA SER A 287 -12.87 -23.19 7.71
C SER A 287 -12.31 -22.25 6.64
N VAL A 288 -11.47 -22.78 5.75
CA VAL A 288 -10.77 -21.99 4.73
C VAL A 288 -11.15 -22.47 3.34
N LEU A 289 -11.75 -21.59 2.54
CA LEU A 289 -11.85 -21.77 1.09
C LEU A 289 -10.62 -21.14 0.45
N THR A 290 -9.94 -21.85 -0.44
CA THR A 290 -8.73 -21.36 -1.08
C THR A 290 -8.59 -21.85 -2.52
N GLY A 291 -7.78 -21.19 -3.32
CA GLY A 291 -7.33 -21.74 -4.58
C GLY A 291 -7.55 -20.87 -5.81
N ARG A 292 -6.91 -21.32 -6.89
CA ARG A 292 -7.03 -20.79 -8.25
C ARG A 292 -7.03 -21.96 -9.22
N ASP A 293 -7.72 -21.81 -10.35
CA ASP A 293 -7.61 -22.81 -11.42
C ASP A 293 -6.17 -22.81 -11.97
N PRO A 294 -5.53 -23.99 -12.12
CA PRO A 294 -4.13 -24.07 -12.54
C PRO A 294 -3.90 -23.70 -14.01
N SER A 295 -4.96 -23.59 -14.82
CA SER A 295 -4.91 -23.37 -16.26
C SER A 295 -5.65 -22.12 -16.72
N ASN A 296 -6.60 -21.63 -15.93
CA ASN A 296 -7.40 -20.45 -16.23
C ASN A 296 -7.27 -19.41 -15.12
N ARG A 297 -6.43 -18.41 -15.38
CA ARG A 297 -6.12 -17.36 -14.41
C ARG A 297 -7.36 -16.58 -13.92
N SER A 298 -8.42 -16.51 -14.72
CA SER A 298 -9.64 -15.75 -14.42
C SER A 298 -10.63 -16.56 -13.56
N LYS A 299 -10.27 -17.79 -13.15
CA LYS A 299 -11.07 -18.64 -12.28
C LYS A 299 -10.34 -18.88 -10.97
N ALA A 300 -10.95 -18.45 -9.87
CA ALA A 300 -10.39 -18.58 -8.54
C ALA A 300 -11.48 -18.82 -7.49
N VAL A 301 -11.07 -19.09 -6.26
CA VAL A 301 -11.99 -19.10 -5.12
C VAL A 301 -12.74 -17.77 -5.02
N GLY A 302 -14.06 -17.85 -4.83
CA GLY A 302 -14.93 -16.71 -4.56
C GLY A 302 -16.33 -17.20 -4.22
N VAL A 303 -17.08 -16.42 -3.43
CA VAL A 303 -18.49 -16.71 -3.13
C VAL A 303 -19.36 -15.57 -3.66
N TYR A 304 -20.11 -15.84 -4.72
CA TYR A 304 -20.76 -14.82 -5.55
C TYR A 304 -22.28 -14.93 -5.49
N GLY A 305 -22.95 -13.78 -5.42
CA GLY A 305 -24.33 -13.70 -5.90
C GLY A 305 -24.39 -13.89 -7.41
N LYS A 306 -25.57 -14.17 -7.95
CA LYS A 306 -25.81 -14.03 -9.38
C LYS A 306 -25.60 -12.57 -9.77
N TYR A 307 -25.12 -12.32 -10.98
CA TYR A 307 -25.09 -10.96 -11.50
C TYR A 307 -26.51 -10.40 -11.60
N ALA A 308 -26.66 -9.08 -11.49
CA ALA A 308 -27.97 -8.44 -11.54
C ALA A 308 -28.72 -8.73 -12.86
N GLY A 309 -28.00 -8.81 -13.98
CA GLY A 309 -28.55 -9.19 -15.28
C GLY A 309 -29.14 -10.61 -15.32
N ASP A 310 -28.65 -11.51 -14.46
CA ASP A 310 -29.14 -12.89 -14.31
C ASP A 310 -30.24 -13.02 -13.24
N GLY A 311 -30.83 -11.89 -12.84
CA GLY A 311 -31.88 -11.79 -11.83
C GLY A 311 -31.38 -11.48 -10.42
N GLY A 312 -30.06 -11.44 -10.20
CA GLY A 312 -29.44 -11.20 -8.90
C GLY A 312 -29.72 -12.30 -7.86
N SER A 313 -28.95 -12.28 -6.78
CA SER A 313 -29.21 -13.13 -5.60
C SER A 313 -29.85 -12.34 -4.47
N SER A 314 -30.55 -13.04 -3.59
CA SER A 314 -31.15 -12.41 -2.42
C SER A 314 -31.18 -13.32 -1.19
N ASN A 315 -31.33 -12.73 0.00
CA ASN A 315 -31.49 -13.45 1.26
C ASN A 315 -30.35 -14.47 1.53
N VAL A 316 -29.12 -14.04 1.26
CA VAL A 316 -27.91 -14.84 1.50
C VAL A 316 -27.30 -14.43 2.83
N THR A 317 -26.82 -15.39 3.62
CA THR A 317 -25.94 -15.13 4.77
C THR A 317 -24.65 -15.91 4.62
N LEU A 318 -23.52 -15.21 4.57
CA LEU A 318 -22.18 -15.79 4.54
C LEU A 318 -21.50 -15.50 5.86
N LYS A 319 -21.05 -16.52 6.61
CA LYS A 319 -20.42 -16.25 7.89
C LYS A 319 -19.46 -17.29 8.45
N ASP A 320 -18.54 -16.83 9.28
CA ASP A 320 -17.65 -17.67 10.09
C ASP A 320 -16.71 -18.56 9.24
N PHE A 321 -16.14 -18.06 8.15
CA PHE A 321 -15.12 -18.77 7.35
C PHE A 321 -14.10 -17.80 6.74
N ALA A 322 -13.04 -18.33 6.13
CA ALA A 322 -12.06 -17.56 5.38
C ALA A 322 -12.13 -17.87 3.89
N ILE A 323 -11.84 -16.86 3.07
CA ILE A 323 -11.53 -16.95 1.65
C ILE A 323 -10.10 -16.45 1.48
N ILE A 324 -9.19 -17.33 1.09
CA ILE A 324 -7.77 -16.98 0.87
C ILE A 324 -7.40 -17.36 -0.55
N GLY A 325 -7.26 -16.37 -1.43
CA GLY A 325 -6.99 -16.58 -2.84
C GLY A 325 -5.53 -16.94 -3.16
N ASP A 326 -5.23 -17.02 -4.46
CA ASP A 326 -3.87 -17.14 -5.00
C ASP A 326 -3.68 -16.14 -6.14
N ILE A 327 -4.04 -14.88 -5.88
CA ILE A 327 -3.94 -13.76 -6.82
C ILE A 327 -2.66 -12.97 -6.51
N ARG A 328 -1.82 -12.79 -7.53
CA ARG A 328 -0.44 -12.27 -7.40
C ARG A 328 -0.23 -11.10 -8.34
N GLU A 329 -1.30 -10.57 -8.88
CA GLU A 329 -1.33 -9.57 -9.91
C GLU A 329 -2.68 -8.86 -9.89
N ARG A 330 -2.71 -7.61 -10.36
CA ARG A 330 -3.95 -6.90 -10.61
C ARG A 330 -4.32 -6.97 -12.09
N VAL A 331 -5.35 -7.72 -12.40
CA VAL A 331 -5.97 -7.74 -13.74
C VAL A 331 -7.44 -7.36 -13.61
N ASP A 332 -7.78 -6.14 -14.00
CA ASP A 332 -9.07 -5.55 -13.68
C ASP A 332 -10.27 -6.32 -14.28
N ASN A 333 -10.09 -6.88 -15.47
CA ASN A 333 -11.13 -7.66 -16.16
C ASN A 333 -11.38 -9.05 -15.55
N ASP A 334 -10.48 -9.56 -14.71
CA ASP A 334 -10.67 -10.86 -14.08
C ASP A 334 -11.54 -10.69 -12.82
N GLN A 335 -12.65 -11.45 -12.76
CA GLN A 335 -13.58 -11.43 -11.63
C GLN A 335 -13.11 -12.37 -10.51
N VAL A 336 -11.88 -12.19 -10.01
CA VAL A 336 -11.27 -13.06 -9.00
C VAL A 336 -11.25 -12.42 -7.59
N ASN A 337 -12.43 -11.97 -7.16
CA ASN A 337 -12.65 -11.33 -5.87
C ASN A 337 -13.08 -12.36 -4.82
N ALA A 338 -12.96 -12.05 -3.52
CA ALA A 338 -13.49 -12.97 -2.51
C ALA A 338 -15.03 -13.03 -2.54
N ILE A 339 -15.69 -11.87 -2.64
CA ILE A 339 -17.15 -11.74 -2.77
C ILE A 339 -17.50 -10.91 -4.02
N GLY A 340 -18.55 -11.29 -4.73
CA GLY A 340 -19.03 -10.50 -5.86
C GLY A 340 -20.46 -10.81 -6.33
N GLY A 341 -20.84 -10.21 -7.46
CA GLY A 341 -22.21 -10.26 -8.00
C GLY A 341 -23.20 -9.39 -7.22
N ALA A 342 -24.51 -9.63 -7.39
CA ALA A 342 -25.57 -8.87 -6.73
C ALA A 342 -26.19 -9.67 -5.57
N LEU A 343 -26.21 -9.10 -4.36
CA LEU A 343 -26.62 -9.79 -3.12
C LEU A 343 -27.63 -8.97 -2.31
N SER A 344 -28.86 -8.83 -2.80
CA SER A 344 -29.89 -8.04 -2.11
C SER A 344 -30.34 -8.69 -0.79
N ASN A 345 -30.68 -7.91 0.24
CA ASN A 345 -31.12 -8.41 1.56
C ASN A 345 -30.18 -9.48 2.14
N SER A 346 -28.87 -9.28 1.98
CA SER A 346 -27.87 -10.31 2.30
C SER A 346 -26.81 -9.78 3.26
N THR A 347 -26.14 -10.69 3.97
CA THR A 347 -25.14 -10.34 4.98
C THR A 347 -23.89 -11.20 4.85
N VAL A 348 -22.73 -10.56 4.90
CA VAL A 348 -21.42 -11.18 5.14
C VAL A 348 -20.99 -10.81 6.56
N ASP A 349 -20.75 -11.80 7.42
CA ASP A 349 -20.50 -11.60 8.85
C ASP A 349 -19.33 -12.46 9.32
N ASN A 350 -18.29 -11.85 9.91
CA ASN A 350 -17.14 -12.58 10.44
C ASN A 350 -16.43 -13.45 9.38
N VAL A 351 -16.13 -12.86 8.22
CA VAL A 351 -15.38 -13.50 7.14
C VAL A 351 -13.98 -12.89 7.05
N TRP A 352 -12.96 -13.74 6.87
CA TRP A 352 -11.59 -13.33 6.57
C TRP A 352 -11.35 -13.43 5.07
N MET A 353 -10.92 -12.36 4.42
CA MET A 353 -10.69 -12.27 2.98
C MET A 353 -9.24 -11.82 2.73
N GLN A 354 -8.49 -12.60 1.95
CA GLN A 354 -7.07 -12.36 1.72
C GLN A 354 -6.62 -12.86 0.35
N HIS A 355 -5.63 -12.21 -0.28
CA HIS A 355 -5.00 -12.62 -1.55
C HIS A 355 -5.98 -12.83 -2.71
N THR A 356 -6.99 -11.98 -2.78
CA THR A 356 -7.91 -11.85 -3.91
C THR A 356 -7.69 -10.51 -4.62
N LYS A 357 -8.31 -10.30 -5.79
CA LYS A 357 -8.21 -8.98 -6.45
C LYS A 357 -8.85 -7.91 -5.58
N CYS A 358 -10.12 -8.11 -5.25
CA CYS A 358 -10.84 -7.30 -4.27
C CYS A 358 -11.41 -8.18 -3.16
N GLY A 359 -11.59 -7.61 -1.96
CA GLY A 359 -12.33 -8.29 -0.91
C GLY A 359 -13.79 -8.48 -1.30
N ALA A 360 -14.44 -7.40 -1.74
CA ALA A 360 -15.78 -7.48 -2.33
C ALA A 360 -15.95 -6.49 -3.49
N TRP A 361 -16.29 -6.98 -4.67
CA TRP A 361 -16.71 -6.13 -5.81
C TRP A 361 -18.18 -6.38 -6.10
N MET A 362 -19.03 -5.48 -5.63
CA MET A 362 -20.48 -5.67 -5.66
C MET A 362 -21.06 -4.98 -6.89
N ASP A 363 -21.31 -5.75 -7.95
CA ASP A 363 -21.97 -5.27 -9.17
C ASP A 363 -23.49 -5.32 -8.98
N GLY A 364 -24.08 -4.15 -8.71
CA GLY A 364 -25.53 -4.00 -8.61
C GLY A 364 -26.24 -4.01 -9.98
N PRO A 365 -27.51 -3.54 -10.06
CA PRO A 365 -28.26 -2.95 -8.96
C PRO A 365 -28.60 -3.96 -7.86
N MET A 366 -28.48 -3.54 -6.61
CA MET A 366 -28.84 -4.34 -5.44
C MET A 366 -29.20 -3.46 -4.24
N ASP A 367 -29.88 -4.05 -3.26
CA ASP A 367 -30.40 -3.31 -2.10
C ASP A 367 -30.19 -4.04 -0.78
N ASN A 368 -29.94 -3.29 0.29
CA ASN A 368 -29.89 -3.80 1.67
C ASN A 368 -28.87 -4.95 1.87
N PHE A 369 -27.64 -4.74 1.39
CA PHE A 369 -26.50 -5.64 1.64
C PHE A 369 -25.66 -5.14 2.81
N THR A 370 -25.12 -6.06 3.61
CA THR A 370 -24.25 -5.72 4.74
C THR A 370 -22.99 -6.58 4.78
N ILE A 371 -21.82 -5.95 4.89
CA ILE A 371 -20.58 -6.61 5.34
C ILE A 371 -20.30 -6.14 6.77
N LYS A 372 -20.06 -7.08 7.70
CA LYS A 372 -19.70 -6.74 9.07
C LYS A 372 -18.74 -7.70 9.76
N ASN A 373 -18.08 -7.21 10.81
CA ASN A 373 -17.20 -7.99 11.70
C ASN A 373 -16.09 -8.75 10.95
N SER A 374 -15.75 -8.29 9.75
CA SER A 374 -14.92 -9.02 8.79
C SER A 374 -13.51 -8.43 8.72
N ARG A 375 -12.59 -9.21 8.15
CA ARG A 375 -11.18 -8.81 7.95
C ARG A 375 -10.86 -8.93 6.47
N ILE A 376 -10.35 -7.86 5.87
CA ILE A 376 -9.96 -7.81 4.46
C ILE A 376 -8.50 -7.39 4.42
N LEU A 377 -7.64 -8.30 3.99
CA LEU A 377 -6.19 -8.12 4.06
C LEU A 377 -5.59 -8.38 2.68
N ASP A 378 -4.49 -7.72 2.33
CA ASP A 378 -3.61 -8.08 1.22
C ASP A 378 -4.36 -8.31 -0.10
N GLN A 379 -5.05 -7.26 -0.55
CA GLN A 379 -5.83 -7.26 -1.80
C GLN A 379 -5.00 -6.60 -2.89
N THR A 380 -5.06 -7.09 -4.13
CA THR A 380 -4.31 -6.45 -5.22
C THR A 380 -4.98 -5.17 -5.75
N ALA A 381 -6.23 -4.91 -5.36
CA ALA A 381 -7.03 -3.72 -5.66
C ALA A 381 -7.88 -3.37 -4.41
N ASP A 382 -9.15 -3.00 -4.60
CA ASP A 382 -10.01 -2.48 -3.54
C ASP A 382 -10.28 -3.48 -2.39
N GLY A 383 -10.48 -2.97 -1.18
CA GLY A 383 -11.04 -3.79 -0.11
C GLY A 383 -12.51 -4.12 -0.38
N VAL A 384 -13.35 -3.09 -0.53
CA VAL A 384 -14.75 -3.22 -0.96
C VAL A 384 -15.10 -2.13 -1.95
N ASN A 385 -15.76 -2.48 -3.06
CA ASN A 385 -16.37 -1.52 -3.97
C ASN A 385 -17.89 -1.79 -4.11
N PHE A 386 -18.70 -0.80 -3.78
CA PHE A 386 -20.10 -0.75 -4.14
C PHE A 386 -20.24 -0.14 -5.53
N HIS A 387 -20.31 -1.00 -6.54
CA HIS A 387 -20.32 -0.62 -7.94
C HIS A 387 -21.72 -0.70 -8.54
N TYR A 388 -22.13 0.34 -9.26
CA TYR A 388 -23.28 0.30 -10.16
C TYR A 388 -24.64 0.04 -9.45
N GLY A 389 -25.25 1.08 -8.87
CA GLY A 389 -26.62 1.00 -8.35
C GLY A 389 -26.81 0.20 -7.06
N VAL A 390 -25.83 0.21 -6.16
CA VAL A 390 -25.95 -0.38 -4.83
C VAL A 390 -26.68 0.59 -3.91
N THR A 391 -27.71 0.13 -3.20
CA THR A 391 -28.54 1.00 -2.36
C THR A 391 -28.79 0.44 -0.95
N ASN A 392 -29.02 1.33 0.02
CA ASN A 392 -29.28 1.05 1.44
C ASN A 392 -28.30 0.01 2.05
N SER A 393 -27.07 -0.04 1.54
CA SER A 393 -26.10 -1.08 1.89
C SER A 393 -25.01 -0.55 2.81
N THR A 394 -24.43 -1.42 3.62
CA THR A 394 -23.53 -1.02 4.71
C THR A 394 -22.28 -1.88 4.75
N VAL A 395 -21.11 -1.26 4.94
CA VAL A 395 -19.91 -1.93 5.44
C VAL A 395 -19.65 -1.39 6.84
N THR A 396 -19.62 -2.25 7.84
CA THR A 396 -19.45 -1.80 9.23
C THR A 396 -18.65 -2.72 10.12
N ASN A 397 -17.94 -2.19 11.11
CA ASN A 397 -17.12 -3.00 12.01
C ASN A 397 -16.16 -3.93 11.25
N THR A 398 -15.59 -3.44 10.14
CA THR A 398 -14.73 -4.20 9.25
C THR A 398 -13.31 -3.65 9.32
N PHE A 399 -12.36 -4.55 9.47
CA PHE A 399 -10.94 -4.26 9.50
C PHE A 399 -10.34 -4.49 8.12
N VAL A 400 -9.72 -3.47 7.54
CA VAL A 400 -9.13 -3.51 6.20
C VAL A 400 -7.67 -3.07 6.28
N ARG A 401 -6.75 -3.85 5.72
CA ARG A 401 -5.33 -3.50 5.66
C ARG A 401 -4.70 -3.92 4.32
N ASN A 402 -3.77 -3.13 3.81
CA ASN A 402 -2.88 -3.51 2.71
C ASN A 402 -3.63 -3.77 1.39
N THR A 403 -4.52 -2.84 0.99
CA THR A 403 -5.24 -2.92 -0.28
C THR A 403 -4.43 -2.27 -1.40
N GLY A 404 -4.46 -2.83 -2.61
CA GLY A 404 -3.76 -2.31 -3.78
C GLY A 404 -4.49 -1.17 -4.50
N ASP A 405 -5.62 -0.73 -3.98
CA ASP A 405 -6.39 0.45 -4.37
C ASP A 405 -7.23 0.92 -3.15
N ASP A 406 -8.33 1.62 -3.42
CA ASP A 406 -9.27 2.14 -2.42
C ASP A 406 -9.66 1.09 -1.38
N GLY A 407 -9.45 1.39 -0.10
CA GLY A 407 -9.80 0.48 0.98
C GLY A 407 -11.30 0.19 1.02
N LEU A 408 -12.13 1.24 0.99
CA LEU A 408 -13.58 1.14 0.84
C LEU A 408 -14.08 2.21 -0.16
N ALA A 409 -14.65 1.76 -1.27
CA ALA A 409 -15.13 2.61 -2.35
C ALA A 409 -16.63 2.45 -2.62
N MET A 410 -17.24 3.53 -3.07
CA MET A 410 -18.52 3.50 -3.77
C MET A 410 -18.33 4.15 -5.13
N TRP A 411 -18.60 3.41 -6.21
CA TRP A 411 -18.57 3.95 -7.56
C TRP A 411 -19.97 3.90 -8.17
N ALA A 412 -20.61 5.06 -8.25
CA ALA A 412 -21.92 5.23 -8.87
C ALA A 412 -21.79 5.28 -10.41
N GLU A 413 -21.24 4.23 -11.02
CA GLU A 413 -21.10 4.16 -12.47
C GLU A 413 -22.47 4.05 -13.12
N ASN A 414 -22.91 5.07 -13.88
CA ASN A 414 -24.14 5.10 -14.69
C ASN A 414 -25.49 4.91 -13.96
N VAL A 415 -25.50 4.29 -12.78
CA VAL A 415 -26.66 4.03 -11.92
C VAL A 415 -26.32 4.48 -10.50
N PRO A 416 -27.15 5.32 -9.87
CA PRO A 416 -26.79 5.98 -8.61
C PRO A 416 -26.67 5.01 -7.45
N ASN A 417 -25.60 5.14 -6.68
CA ASN A 417 -25.51 4.60 -5.34
C ASN A 417 -26.29 5.49 -4.37
N VAL A 418 -27.17 4.92 -3.54
CA VAL A 418 -28.11 5.69 -2.71
C VAL A 418 -28.19 5.15 -1.29
N LYS A 419 -28.05 6.02 -0.29
CA LYS A 419 -28.21 5.69 1.14
C LYS A 419 -27.26 4.60 1.65
N ASN A 420 -26.10 4.46 1.02
CA ASN A 420 -25.06 3.53 1.49
C ASN A 420 -24.29 4.13 2.65
N LYS A 421 -23.72 3.24 3.47
CA LYS A 421 -23.04 3.60 4.71
C LYS A 421 -21.72 2.85 4.86
N PHE A 422 -20.64 3.55 5.16
CA PHE A 422 -19.43 2.97 5.72
C PHE A 422 -19.27 3.47 7.16
N THR A 423 -19.42 2.58 8.15
CA THR A 423 -19.42 2.97 9.57
C THR A 423 -18.60 2.08 10.48
N PHE A 424 -17.88 2.63 11.45
CA PHE A 424 -17.07 1.83 12.39
C PHE A 424 -16.05 0.93 11.70
N ASN A 425 -15.45 1.36 10.60
CA ASN A 425 -14.40 0.59 9.92
C ASN A 425 -13.02 1.13 10.29
N THR A 426 -12.03 0.24 10.34
CA THR A 426 -10.62 0.61 10.42
C THR A 426 -9.97 0.23 9.11
N VAL A 427 -9.47 1.22 8.35
CA VAL A 427 -8.84 1.02 7.04
C VAL A 427 -7.42 1.55 7.07
N ILE A 428 -6.44 0.68 6.84
CA ILE A 428 -5.03 0.96 7.05
C ILE A 428 -4.24 0.63 5.78
N LEU A 429 -3.27 1.46 5.42
CA LEU A 429 -2.29 1.16 4.36
C LEU A 429 -2.91 0.75 3.00
N PRO A 430 -3.85 1.52 2.41
CA PRO A 430 -4.10 1.40 0.97
C PRO A 430 -2.83 1.87 0.25
N ILE A 431 -2.25 0.96 -0.56
CA ILE A 431 -1.01 1.17 -1.31
C ILE A 431 -1.23 2.22 -2.41
N LEU A 432 -2.39 2.20 -3.05
CA LEU A 432 -2.82 3.18 -4.02
C LEU A 432 -4.16 3.78 -3.59
N ALA A 433 -4.39 5.04 -3.96
CA ALA A 433 -5.66 5.73 -3.80
C ALA A 433 -6.03 5.97 -2.33
N ASN A 434 -7.27 5.70 -1.92
CA ASN A 434 -7.84 6.26 -0.69
C ASN A 434 -8.11 5.20 0.37
N ASN A 435 -8.17 5.61 1.64
CA ASN A 435 -8.73 4.72 2.65
C ASN A 435 -10.24 4.54 2.42
N ILE A 436 -10.98 5.65 2.28
CA ILE A 436 -12.43 5.64 2.04
C ILE A 436 -12.82 6.69 0.99
N VAL A 437 -13.62 6.29 0.01
CA VAL A 437 -14.09 7.16 -1.06
C VAL A 437 -15.54 6.92 -1.47
N THR A 438 -16.21 8.01 -1.89
CA THR A 438 -17.42 7.94 -2.72
C THR A 438 -17.21 8.72 -4.01
N TYR A 439 -17.27 8.02 -5.15
CA TYR A 439 -17.34 8.58 -6.49
C TYR A 439 -18.80 8.71 -6.89
N GLY A 440 -19.33 9.93 -6.75
CA GLY A 440 -20.74 10.23 -6.89
C GLY A 440 -21.57 9.77 -5.68
N GLY A 441 -22.85 9.52 -5.92
CA GLY A 441 -23.79 8.95 -4.96
C GLY A 441 -24.70 9.98 -4.29
N LYS A 442 -25.77 9.47 -3.67
CA LYS A 442 -26.80 10.28 -3.02
C LYS A 442 -27.07 9.82 -1.59
N ASP A 443 -27.15 10.77 -0.67
CA ASP A 443 -27.49 10.52 0.75
C ASP A 443 -26.53 9.55 1.46
N ILE A 444 -25.22 9.71 1.24
CA ILE A 444 -24.16 8.80 1.71
C ILE A 444 -23.75 9.09 3.16
N THR A 445 -23.42 8.05 3.94
CA THR A 445 -22.88 8.19 5.31
C THR A 445 -21.51 7.52 5.44
N LEU A 446 -20.51 8.25 5.93
CA LEU A 446 -19.14 7.79 6.15
C LEU A 446 -18.72 8.17 7.58
N SER A 447 -19.13 7.41 8.61
CA SER A 447 -19.03 7.85 10.01
C SER A 447 -18.33 6.87 10.94
N ASP A 448 -17.71 7.37 12.01
CA ASP A 448 -17.06 6.55 13.04
C ASP A 448 -15.91 5.68 12.52
N ASN A 449 -15.30 6.04 11.38
CA ASN A 449 -14.21 5.26 10.80
C ASN A 449 -12.84 5.75 11.30
N VAL A 450 -11.86 4.85 11.30
CA VAL A 450 -10.44 5.17 11.44
C VAL A 450 -9.76 4.87 10.12
N MET A 451 -9.04 5.85 9.59
CA MET A 451 -8.29 5.77 8.33
C MET A 451 -6.84 6.05 8.65
N SER A 452 -5.95 5.13 8.32
CA SER A 452 -4.54 5.27 8.62
C SER A 452 -3.66 5.00 7.42
N ASP A 453 -2.57 5.75 7.35
CA ASP A 453 -1.39 5.36 6.62
C ASP A 453 -1.54 5.21 5.08
N THR A 454 -2.26 6.12 4.41
CA THR A 454 -2.35 6.17 2.93
C THR A 454 -0.96 6.28 2.28
N ILE A 455 -0.72 5.57 1.16
CA ILE A 455 0.62 5.44 0.56
C ILE A 455 0.87 6.33 -0.65
N THR A 456 0.07 6.27 -1.71
CA THR A 456 0.26 7.15 -2.88
C THR A 456 -1.03 7.47 -3.62
N ASN A 457 -1.06 8.61 -4.31
CA ASN A 457 -2.14 9.07 -5.19
C ASN A 457 -3.53 9.10 -4.55
N GLY A 458 -3.61 9.35 -3.24
CA GLY A 458 -4.88 9.53 -2.55
C GLY A 458 -4.77 9.95 -1.11
N GLY A 459 -5.93 10.04 -0.47
CA GLY A 459 -6.13 10.56 0.88
C GLY A 459 -6.77 9.57 1.83
N GLY A 460 -7.09 10.02 3.04
CA GLY A 460 -7.91 9.22 3.95
C GLY A 460 -9.36 9.19 3.47
N LEU A 461 -9.98 10.37 3.36
CA LEU A 461 -11.38 10.53 2.99
C LEU A 461 -11.51 11.31 1.69
N HIS A 462 -12.16 10.74 0.69
CA HIS A 462 -12.39 11.35 -0.61
C HIS A 462 -13.89 11.41 -0.96
N ILE A 463 -14.36 12.57 -1.41
CA ILE A 463 -15.72 12.75 -1.95
C ILE A 463 -15.57 13.42 -3.32
N ALA A 464 -15.98 12.75 -4.39
CA ALA A 464 -15.69 13.23 -5.74
C ALA A 464 -16.77 12.96 -6.79
N ASN A 465 -16.82 13.83 -7.78
CA ASN A 465 -17.45 13.58 -9.08
C ASN A 465 -16.36 13.24 -10.10
N ARG A 466 -15.81 12.04 -9.98
CA ARG A 466 -14.70 11.51 -10.79
C ARG A 466 -15.08 10.14 -11.36
N TYR A 467 -14.40 9.76 -12.44
CA TYR A 467 -14.54 8.50 -13.20
C TYR A 467 -15.73 8.41 -14.15
N PRO A 468 -15.64 7.57 -15.21
CA PRO A 468 -16.74 7.37 -16.14
C PRO A 468 -18.07 7.06 -15.45
N GLY A 469 -19.18 7.53 -16.04
CA GLY A 469 -20.52 7.29 -15.53
C GLY A 469 -20.95 8.11 -14.31
N VAL A 470 -20.06 8.94 -13.73
CA VAL A 470 -20.39 9.84 -12.59
C VAL A 470 -20.72 11.24 -13.08
N ASN A 471 -22.01 11.57 -13.18
CA ASN A 471 -22.51 12.87 -13.62
C ASN A 471 -23.99 13.10 -13.21
N SER A 472 -24.40 14.35 -13.17
CA SER A 472 -25.76 14.77 -12.82
C SER A 472 -26.82 14.33 -13.84
N GLY A 473 -26.46 14.19 -15.12
CA GLY A 473 -27.35 13.73 -16.18
C GLY A 473 -27.90 12.32 -15.95
N GLN A 474 -27.11 11.44 -15.34
CA GLN A 474 -27.50 10.09 -14.91
C GLN A 474 -27.96 10.03 -13.45
N GLY A 475 -27.97 11.16 -12.74
CA GLY A 475 -28.27 11.23 -11.31
C GLY A 475 -27.21 10.57 -10.42
N THR A 476 -26.03 10.26 -10.96
CA THR A 476 -24.96 9.53 -10.27
C THR A 476 -23.98 10.44 -9.55
N ALA A 477 -23.91 11.72 -9.90
CA ALA A 477 -23.09 12.69 -9.20
C ALA A 477 -23.49 12.86 -7.72
N VAL A 478 -22.54 13.33 -6.91
CA VAL A 478 -22.73 13.68 -5.50
C VAL A 478 -23.93 14.60 -5.38
N SER A 479 -24.95 14.16 -4.65
CA SER A 479 -26.19 14.91 -4.43
C SER A 479 -26.86 14.55 -3.09
N GLY A 480 -27.89 15.30 -2.71
CA GLY A 480 -28.53 15.12 -1.41
C GLY A 480 -27.61 15.51 -0.26
N THR A 481 -27.61 14.74 0.83
CA THR A 481 -26.73 14.99 1.99
C THR A 481 -25.68 13.90 2.17
N THR A 482 -24.40 14.24 2.01
CA THR A 482 -23.31 13.37 2.43
C THR A 482 -22.90 13.72 3.86
N THR A 483 -22.94 12.75 4.77
CA THR A 483 -22.52 12.92 6.16
C THR A 483 -21.24 12.14 6.41
N ALA A 484 -20.15 12.83 6.72
CA ALA A 484 -18.93 12.20 7.22
C ALA A 484 -18.62 12.70 8.64
N ALA A 485 -19.00 11.92 9.65
CA ALA A 485 -18.95 12.35 11.04
C ALA A 485 -18.08 11.46 11.92
N ARG A 486 -17.37 12.04 12.89
CA ARG A 486 -16.57 11.31 13.88
C ARG A 486 -15.53 10.36 13.25
N ASN A 487 -14.86 10.80 12.19
CA ASN A 487 -13.78 10.03 11.59
C ASN A 487 -12.43 10.47 12.18
N THR A 488 -11.50 9.54 12.31
CA THR A 488 -10.11 9.84 12.67
C THR A 488 -9.19 9.43 11.54
N LEU A 489 -8.41 10.37 11.04
CA LEU A 489 -7.48 10.20 9.93
C LEU A 489 -6.06 10.35 10.47
N ILE A 490 -5.25 9.31 10.39
CA ILE A 490 -3.91 9.24 10.99
C ILE A 490 -2.87 9.05 9.88
N ARG A 491 -1.96 10.00 9.69
CA ARG A 491 -0.90 9.89 8.66
C ARG A 491 -1.42 9.61 7.25
N THR A 492 -2.59 10.16 6.93
CA THR A 492 -3.24 10.03 5.62
C THR A 492 -2.96 11.21 4.71
N GLY A 493 -3.24 11.03 3.41
CA GLY A 493 -2.80 11.94 2.36
C GLY A 493 -1.32 11.71 2.05
N ASN A 494 -0.99 11.49 0.78
CA ASN A 494 0.40 11.30 0.37
C ASN A 494 0.66 11.89 -1.03
N SER A 495 1.88 11.75 -1.54
CA SER A 495 2.29 12.24 -2.86
C SER A 495 1.36 11.74 -3.96
N ASP A 496 0.98 12.62 -4.88
CA ASP A 496 0.46 12.22 -6.18
C ASP A 496 1.55 12.46 -7.24
N TYR A 497 2.02 11.37 -7.85
CA TYR A 497 3.10 11.43 -8.83
C TYR A 497 2.67 11.93 -10.20
N ASN A 498 1.37 11.97 -10.49
CA ASN A 498 0.87 12.58 -11.71
C ASN A 498 0.85 14.11 -11.58
N TRP A 499 0.51 14.62 -10.40
CA TRP A 499 0.40 16.06 -10.14
C TRP A 499 1.68 16.71 -9.60
N ASN A 500 2.63 15.91 -9.11
CA ASN A 500 3.88 16.37 -8.49
C ASN A 500 3.66 17.26 -7.25
N PHE A 501 2.55 17.04 -6.54
CA PHE A 501 2.28 17.54 -5.19
C PHE A 501 1.45 16.51 -4.42
N GLY A 502 1.32 16.67 -3.10
CA GLY A 502 0.56 15.72 -2.30
C GLY A 502 -0.93 15.99 -2.22
N VAL A 503 -1.66 14.90 -1.98
CA VAL A 503 -3.10 14.85 -1.74
C VAL A 503 -3.38 15.06 -0.25
N GLY A 504 -4.49 15.74 0.05
CA GLY A 504 -4.88 15.98 1.43
C GLY A 504 -5.44 14.75 2.15
N ALA A 505 -5.41 14.76 3.48
CA ALA A 505 -6.06 13.73 4.30
C ALA A 505 -7.58 13.64 4.01
N ILE A 506 -8.25 14.79 3.91
CA ILE A 506 -9.62 14.91 3.41
C ILE A 506 -9.55 15.68 2.10
N TRP A 507 -10.11 15.14 1.02
CA TRP A 507 -10.04 15.82 -0.26
C TRP A 507 -11.28 15.67 -1.14
N PHE A 508 -11.38 16.61 -2.08
CA PHE A 508 -12.54 16.77 -2.96
C PHE A 508 -12.08 17.01 -4.39
N SER A 509 -12.68 16.27 -5.33
CA SER A 509 -12.44 16.43 -6.77
C SER A 509 -13.76 16.53 -7.53
N GLY A 510 -13.95 17.66 -8.21
CA GLY A 510 -15.06 17.88 -9.15
C GLY A 510 -14.67 17.64 -10.60
N LEU A 511 -13.84 16.63 -10.90
CA LEU A 511 -13.23 16.42 -12.22
C LEU A 511 -14.24 16.39 -13.38
N ASN A 512 -15.29 15.57 -13.28
CA ASN A 512 -16.28 15.44 -14.34
C ASN A 512 -17.24 16.63 -14.38
N GLU A 513 -17.62 17.12 -13.20
CA GLU A 513 -18.48 18.28 -12.99
C GLU A 513 -18.41 18.75 -11.53
N PRO A 514 -18.84 20.00 -11.23
CA PRO A 514 -18.87 20.51 -9.86
C PRO A 514 -19.59 19.59 -8.88
N ILE A 515 -19.01 19.44 -7.69
CA ILE A 515 -19.68 18.79 -6.57
C ILE A 515 -20.74 19.75 -6.04
N ASN A 516 -22.01 19.33 -6.09
CA ASN A 516 -23.15 20.11 -5.62
C ASN A 516 -24.01 19.25 -4.68
N GLY A 517 -23.83 19.43 -3.37
CA GLY A 517 -24.61 18.72 -2.35
C GLY A 517 -24.45 19.36 -0.99
N ASN A 518 -25.12 18.82 0.02
CA ASN A 518 -24.91 19.20 1.41
C ASN A 518 -23.89 18.24 2.04
N ILE A 519 -22.63 18.65 2.13
CA ILE A 519 -21.52 17.78 2.56
C ILE A 519 -21.09 18.18 3.96
N ASN A 520 -21.54 17.42 4.94
CA ASN A 520 -21.28 17.68 6.36
C ASN A 520 -20.09 16.84 6.83
N ILE A 521 -18.97 17.50 7.11
CA ILE A 521 -17.80 16.91 7.75
C ILE A 521 -17.80 17.37 9.20
N THR A 522 -18.08 16.47 10.14
CA THR A 522 -18.22 16.87 11.56
C THR A 522 -17.42 16.02 12.53
N ASP A 523 -17.01 16.63 13.64
CA ASP A 523 -16.45 15.94 14.82
C ASP A 523 -15.25 15.05 14.49
N SER A 524 -14.50 15.38 13.43
CA SER A 524 -13.45 14.54 12.86
C SER A 524 -12.07 15.09 13.17
N GLU A 525 -11.09 14.20 13.18
CA GLU A 525 -9.71 14.52 13.53
C GLU A 525 -8.78 14.14 12.38
N VAL A 526 -7.88 15.05 12.02
CA VAL A 526 -6.74 14.79 11.13
C VAL A 526 -5.48 14.89 11.97
N LEU A 527 -4.81 13.76 12.16
CA LEU A 527 -3.64 13.59 12.99
C LEU A 527 -2.44 13.31 12.08
N ASP A 528 -1.52 14.25 12.05
CA ASP A 528 -0.21 14.13 11.40
C ASP A 528 -0.30 13.74 9.92
N SER A 529 -1.14 14.43 9.14
CA SER A 529 -1.29 14.18 7.69
C SER A 529 0.06 14.31 6.97
N SER A 530 0.34 13.44 5.99
CA SER A 530 1.64 13.47 5.32
C SER A 530 1.81 14.68 4.41
N TYR A 531 0.72 15.30 3.96
CA TYR A 531 0.71 16.56 3.22
C TYR A 531 -0.33 17.52 3.80
N ALA A 532 -1.33 17.95 3.02
CA ALA A 532 -2.32 18.89 3.48
C ALA A 532 -3.42 18.19 4.29
N ALA A 533 -4.03 18.87 5.26
CA ALA A 533 -5.16 18.26 5.97
C ALA A 533 -6.43 18.24 5.10
N ILE A 534 -6.78 19.37 4.48
CA ILE A 534 -7.96 19.50 3.60
C ILE A 534 -7.52 19.98 2.21
N HIS A 535 -7.97 19.31 1.15
CA HIS A 535 -7.55 19.61 -0.23
C HIS A 535 -8.71 19.64 -1.23
N LEU A 536 -8.74 20.64 -2.11
CA LEU A 536 -9.72 20.77 -3.18
C LEU A 536 -9.04 20.93 -4.54
N ILE A 537 -9.49 20.20 -5.57
CA ILE A 537 -8.83 20.15 -6.88
C ILE A 537 -9.78 19.80 -8.04
N GLU A 538 -9.30 20.01 -9.27
CA GLU A 538 -9.86 19.62 -10.59
C GLU A 538 -11.14 20.34 -11.00
N GLY A 539 -12.08 20.55 -10.07
CA GLY A 539 -13.35 21.23 -10.33
C GLY A 539 -14.02 21.73 -9.06
N ALA A 540 -15.03 22.57 -9.23
CA ALA A 540 -15.62 23.28 -8.11
C ALA A 540 -16.24 22.34 -7.07
N SER A 541 -16.08 22.66 -5.78
CA SER A 541 -16.72 21.92 -4.68
C SER A 541 -17.57 22.85 -3.82
N ASN A 542 -18.89 22.65 -3.84
CA ASN A 542 -19.86 23.51 -3.15
C ASN A 542 -20.59 22.79 -2.03
N GLY A 543 -21.08 23.57 -1.06
CA GLY A 543 -21.88 23.06 0.06
C GLY A 543 -21.06 22.22 1.06
N LEU A 544 -19.79 22.57 1.23
CA LEU A 544 -18.93 21.95 2.22
C LEU A 544 -19.16 22.60 3.60
N HIS A 545 -19.43 21.78 4.61
CA HIS A 545 -19.68 22.23 5.98
C HIS A 545 -18.75 21.49 6.94
N PHE A 546 -17.73 22.18 7.44
CA PHE A 546 -16.79 21.65 8.42
C PHE A 546 -17.16 22.13 9.82
N LYS A 547 -17.42 21.20 10.73
CA LYS A 547 -17.78 21.52 12.11
C LYS A 547 -17.02 20.67 13.13
N ASN A 548 -16.45 21.28 14.16
CA ASN A 548 -15.72 20.56 15.22
C ASN A 548 -14.58 19.70 14.65
N ILE A 549 -13.73 20.30 13.81
CA ILE A 549 -12.60 19.59 13.19
C ILE A 549 -11.33 19.92 13.95
N LYS A 550 -10.58 18.89 14.34
CA LYS A 550 -9.23 19.04 14.90
C LYS A 550 -8.21 18.63 13.85
N ILE A 551 -7.31 19.54 13.49
CA ILE A 551 -6.12 19.27 12.69
C ILE A 551 -4.92 19.39 13.63
N ASP A 552 -4.17 18.32 13.78
CA ASP A 552 -3.02 18.25 14.67
C ASP A 552 -1.87 17.59 13.90
N GLY A 553 -1.08 18.42 13.23
CA GLY A 553 -0.05 17.97 12.29
C GLY A 553 -0.55 17.92 10.84
N ALA A 554 0.09 18.72 9.98
CA ALA A 554 -0.02 18.58 8.53
C ALA A 554 1.34 18.85 7.90
N GLY A 555 1.82 17.91 7.09
CA GLY A 555 3.12 17.96 6.43
C GLY A 555 3.32 19.16 5.52
N THR A 556 2.23 19.74 5.01
CA THR A 556 2.26 21.00 4.27
C THR A 556 1.29 22.02 4.89
N TYR A 557 0.06 22.04 4.41
CA TYR A 557 -0.92 23.07 4.72
C TYR A 557 -2.09 22.51 5.53
N ALA A 558 -2.74 23.34 6.33
CA ALA A 558 -4.06 22.98 6.85
C ALA A 558 -5.06 22.89 5.69
N LEU A 559 -5.05 23.88 4.80
CA LEU A 559 -5.93 23.93 3.62
C LEU A 559 -5.10 24.12 2.34
N GLN A 560 -5.31 23.25 1.37
CA GLN A 560 -4.76 23.32 0.02
C GLN A 560 -5.92 23.48 -0.98
N ILE A 561 -6.12 24.67 -1.51
CA ILE A 561 -7.27 25.04 -2.33
C ILE A 561 -6.79 25.36 -3.76
N GLN A 562 -7.12 24.46 -4.69
CA GLN A 562 -6.78 24.57 -6.10
C GLN A 562 -8.00 24.61 -7.02
N ALA A 563 -9.20 24.56 -6.44
CA ALA A 563 -10.46 24.65 -7.17
C ALA A 563 -11.41 25.64 -6.49
N PRO A 564 -12.29 26.33 -7.26
CA PRO A 564 -13.29 27.23 -6.72
C PRO A 564 -14.35 26.47 -5.91
N GLY A 565 -15.19 27.20 -5.16
CA GLY A 565 -16.19 26.54 -4.34
C GLY A 565 -16.70 27.35 -3.16
N THR A 566 -17.40 26.67 -2.27
CA THR A 566 -17.99 27.27 -1.06
C THR A 566 -17.82 26.34 0.13
N ALA A 567 -17.34 26.89 1.25
CA ALA A 567 -17.20 26.13 2.49
C ALA A 567 -17.51 26.98 3.73
N THR A 568 -18.15 26.36 4.72
CA THR A 568 -18.32 26.92 6.07
C THR A 568 -17.41 26.18 7.04
N PHE A 569 -16.76 26.93 7.92
CA PHE A 569 -15.91 26.38 8.98
C PHE A 569 -16.40 26.87 10.33
N ASP A 570 -16.79 25.93 11.20
CA ASP A 570 -17.27 26.18 12.56
C ASP A 570 -16.46 25.34 13.55
N ASN A 571 -15.79 25.99 14.51
CA ASN A 571 -14.97 25.32 15.50
C ASN A 571 -13.92 24.37 14.87
N VAL A 572 -13.23 24.85 13.85
CA VAL A 572 -12.10 24.14 13.21
C VAL A 572 -10.80 24.67 13.78
N THR A 573 -9.99 23.80 14.35
CA THR A 573 -8.71 24.15 14.99
C THR A 573 -7.58 23.42 14.30
N ALA A 574 -6.47 24.12 14.06
CA ALA A 574 -5.27 23.54 13.49
C ALA A 574 -4.04 23.89 14.32
N THR A 575 -3.19 22.89 14.55
CA THR A 575 -1.93 23.00 15.26
C THR A 575 -0.86 22.17 14.55
N HIS A 576 0.42 22.49 14.78
CA HIS A 576 1.55 21.78 14.18
C HIS A 576 1.52 21.71 12.64
N ILE A 577 1.14 22.82 12.00
CA ILE A 577 1.18 22.93 10.54
C ILE A 577 2.60 23.26 10.11
N ALA A 578 3.16 22.49 9.17
CA ALA A 578 4.54 22.65 8.73
C ALA A 578 4.81 24.03 8.13
N GLN A 579 3.86 24.55 7.37
CA GLN A 579 3.99 25.86 6.72
C GLN A 579 3.53 26.98 7.67
N SER A 580 4.33 28.05 7.73
CA SER A 580 4.02 29.25 8.52
C SER A 580 2.75 29.94 8.05
N ASN A 581 2.45 29.87 6.75
CA ASN A 581 1.14 30.15 6.21
C ASN A 581 0.35 28.83 6.10
N PRO A 582 -0.69 28.62 6.92
CA PRO A 582 -1.41 27.35 6.97
C PRO A 582 -2.39 27.14 5.79
N ILE A 583 -2.64 28.17 4.98
CA ILE A 583 -3.58 28.11 3.84
C ILE A 583 -2.85 28.41 2.53
N HIS A 584 -2.93 27.46 1.61
CA HIS A 584 -2.49 27.60 0.22
C HIS A 584 -3.73 27.75 -0.67
N ASN A 585 -4.10 28.99 -1.02
CA ASN A 585 -5.26 29.28 -1.86
C ASN A 585 -4.85 29.93 -3.18
N CYS A 586 -4.90 29.15 -4.27
CA CYS A 586 -4.52 29.59 -5.60
C CYS A 586 -5.67 30.02 -6.50
N VAL A 587 -6.90 30.02 -5.99
CA VAL A 587 -8.10 30.50 -6.71
C VAL A 587 -8.62 31.83 -6.17
N GLY A 588 -8.00 32.36 -5.10
CA GLY A 588 -8.39 33.63 -4.49
C GLY A 588 -9.85 33.63 -4.04
N SER A 589 -10.61 34.64 -4.47
CA SER A 589 -12.05 34.74 -4.22
C SER A 589 -12.89 33.72 -5.02
N GLY A 590 -12.29 32.90 -5.88
CA GLY A 590 -12.99 31.76 -6.48
C GLY A 590 -13.45 30.73 -5.45
N PHE A 591 -12.81 30.69 -4.28
CA PHE A 591 -13.23 29.86 -3.14
C PHE A 591 -13.72 30.72 -1.98
N GLN A 592 -15.00 30.61 -1.67
CA GLN A 592 -15.66 31.41 -0.64
C GLN A 592 -15.63 30.69 0.70
N ILE A 593 -14.91 31.28 1.66
CA ILE A 593 -14.77 30.77 3.02
C ILE A 593 -15.67 31.57 3.96
N THR A 594 -16.68 30.90 4.51
CA THR A 594 -17.48 31.45 5.61
C THR A 594 -16.93 30.92 6.93
N ARG A 595 -16.35 31.82 7.75
CA ARG A 595 -15.85 31.48 9.08
C ARG A 595 -16.91 31.76 10.13
N GLY A 596 -17.39 30.72 10.81
CA GLY A 596 -18.16 30.86 12.05
C GLY A 596 -17.26 30.98 13.28
N SER A 597 -17.79 30.65 14.45
CA SER A 597 -17.08 30.80 15.74
C SER A 597 -16.09 29.66 16.02
N GLY A 598 -15.06 29.90 16.84
CA GLY A 598 -14.16 28.86 17.36
C GLY A 598 -13.02 28.42 16.42
N ASN A 599 -12.84 29.10 15.29
CA ASN A 599 -11.79 28.78 14.33
C ASN A 599 -10.41 29.26 14.78
N SER A 600 -9.35 28.45 14.62
CA SER A 600 -7.97 28.87 14.91
C SER A 600 -6.90 28.08 14.14
N GLY A 601 -5.78 28.73 13.83
CA GLY A 601 -4.54 28.09 13.35
C GLY A 601 -4.50 27.60 11.90
N TRP A 602 -5.62 27.62 11.17
CA TRP A 602 -5.69 27.10 9.79
C TRP A 602 -5.80 28.17 8.71
N TYR A 603 -5.95 29.45 9.07
CA TYR A 603 -6.16 30.55 8.12
C TYR A 603 -5.12 31.66 8.26
N ALA A 604 -4.93 32.39 7.16
CA ALA A 604 -4.22 33.67 7.09
C ALA A 604 -5.07 34.66 6.28
N ASP A 605 -5.02 35.94 6.63
CA ASP A 605 -5.74 37.02 5.93
C ASP A 605 -4.74 38.06 5.37
N PRO A 606 -4.68 38.28 4.05
CA PRO A 606 -5.40 37.53 3.00
C PRO A 606 -4.84 36.11 2.83
N PRO A 607 -5.66 35.15 2.32
CA PRO A 607 -5.14 33.85 1.88
C PRO A 607 -4.08 34.04 0.80
N ALA A 608 -2.99 33.26 0.84
CA ALA A 608 -1.92 33.38 -0.15
C ALA A 608 -1.80 32.11 -0.99
N CYS A 609 -1.44 32.31 -2.27
CA CYS A 609 -0.87 31.27 -3.10
C CYS A 609 0.64 31.51 -3.12
N THR A 610 1.41 30.57 -2.60
CA THR A 610 2.88 30.66 -2.68
C THR A 610 3.39 30.29 -4.06
N GLY A 611 2.59 29.56 -4.86
CA GLY A 611 3.04 28.93 -6.11
C GLY A 611 4.10 27.85 -5.89
N VAL A 612 4.35 27.48 -4.62
CA VAL A 612 5.37 26.51 -4.22
C VAL A 612 4.68 25.30 -3.60
N TRP A 613 5.12 24.12 -4.02
CA TRP A 613 4.77 22.84 -3.43
C TRP A 613 5.91 22.41 -2.51
N PRO A 614 5.84 22.74 -1.21
CA PRO A 614 6.92 22.40 -0.29
C PRO A 614 7.00 20.88 -0.10
N ALA A 615 8.22 20.39 0.08
CA ALA A 615 8.42 19.04 0.61
C ALA A 615 7.72 18.94 1.99
N PRO A 616 7.06 17.81 2.29
CA PRO A 616 6.35 17.69 3.54
C PRO A 616 7.30 17.62 4.74
N VAL A 617 6.87 18.17 5.88
CA VAL A 617 7.56 18.04 7.17
C VAL A 617 6.63 17.36 8.15
N TRP A 618 6.89 16.09 8.46
CA TRP A 618 6.04 15.30 9.35
C TRP A 618 6.28 15.64 10.81
N THR A 619 5.21 15.58 11.60
CA THR A 619 5.23 15.98 13.01
C THR A 619 5.32 14.80 13.96
N ASN A 620 5.15 13.57 13.46
CA ASN A 620 5.27 12.30 14.18
C ASN A 620 4.71 12.36 15.61
N GLY A 621 3.46 12.82 15.77
CA GLY A 621 2.82 12.96 17.08
C GLY A 621 3.17 14.24 17.85
N GLY A 622 3.51 15.33 17.16
CA GLY A 622 3.72 16.66 17.77
C GLY A 622 5.16 16.96 18.21
N VAL A 623 6.11 16.06 17.93
CA VAL A 623 7.55 16.32 18.07
C VAL A 623 8.10 16.52 16.66
N PRO A 624 8.49 17.75 16.25
CA PRO A 624 9.07 17.98 14.92
C PRO A 624 10.33 17.13 14.72
N GLY A 625 10.16 15.94 14.16
CA GLY A 625 11.22 15.14 13.59
C GLY A 625 11.37 15.61 12.16
N GLY A 626 12.21 16.61 11.96
CA GLY A 626 12.68 16.89 10.60
C GLY A 626 13.22 15.58 10.05
N GLY A 627 12.66 15.10 8.94
CA GLY A 627 13.31 14.06 8.18
C GLY A 627 14.69 14.60 7.81
N THR A 628 15.72 14.24 8.56
CA THR A 628 17.06 14.13 7.97
C THR A 628 16.85 13.09 6.88
N GLY A 629 16.70 13.55 5.64
CA GLY A 629 16.44 12.67 4.51
C GLY A 629 17.41 11.49 4.58
N PRO A 630 16.94 10.25 4.63
CA PRO A 630 17.82 9.11 4.43
C PRO A 630 18.29 9.17 2.98
N THR A 631 19.53 8.76 2.78
CA THR A 631 20.08 8.31 1.50
C THR A 631 19.08 7.49 0.69
N ASP A 632 19.13 7.67 -0.63
CA ASP A 632 18.39 6.96 -1.67
C ASP A 632 18.20 5.45 -1.34
N PRO A 633 16.96 4.92 -1.31
CA PRO A 633 16.65 3.56 -0.85
C PRO A 633 16.74 2.54 -2.00
N THR A 634 17.86 2.53 -2.74
CA THR A 634 18.10 1.53 -3.81
C THR A 634 19.08 0.43 -3.46
N ASP A 635 19.54 0.32 -2.20
CA ASP A 635 20.37 -0.83 -1.79
C ASP A 635 19.51 -2.00 -1.27
N PRO A 636 19.39 -3.13 -2.01
CA PRO A 636 19.09 -4.42 -1.40
C PRO A 636 20.29 -4.89 -0.55
N PRO A 637 20.07 -5.74 0.48
CA PRO A 637 21.15 -6.20 1.34
C PRO A 637 22.19 -6.97 0.51
N THR A 638 23.45 -6.54 0.52
CA THR A 638 24.56 -7.26 -0.12
C THR A 638 25.46 -7.96 0.91
N ASP A 639 25.66 -9.24 0.64
CA ASP A 639 26.56 -10.22 1.24
C ASP A 639 28.04 -9.72 1.26
N PRO A 640 28.86 -10.03 2.29
CA PRO A 640 30.10 -9.33 2.57
C PRO A 640 31.30 -10.05 1.97
N THR A 641 31.79 -9.59 0.82
CA THR A 641 33.21 -9.80 0.45
C THR A 641 33.78 -8.63 -0.37
N ASP A 642 34.77 -7.97 0.23
CA ASP A 642 35.94 -7.31 -0.37
C ASP A 642 35.87 -5.77 -0.65
N PRO A 643 36.80 -4.95 -0.10
CA PRO A 643 36.74 -3.49 -0.14
C PRO A 643 37.60 -2.89 -1.28
N THR A 644 37.26 -1.64 -1.64
CA THR A 644 38.05 -0.64 -2.41
C THR A 644 37.72 -0.32 -3.88
N ASP A 645 36.44 -0.15 -4.24
CA ASP A 645 36.08 0.80 -5.33
C ASP A 645 34.64 1.34 -5.16
N PRO A 646 34.35 2.62 -5.49
CA PRO A 646 32.99 3.17 -5.43
C PRO A 646 32.12 2.64 -6.60
N PRO A 647 30.83 2.28 -6.40
CA PRO A 647 29.98 1.79 -7.49
C PRO A 647 29.63 2.89 -8.51
N GLU A 648 29.68 2.56 -9.80
CA GLU A 648 29.19 3.41 -10.90
C GLU A 648 27.65 3.41 -10.96
N GLU A 649 27.02 4.58 -11.08
CA GLU A 649 25.57 4.71 -11.31
C GLU A 649 25.21 4.30 -12.75
N THR A 650 24.47 3.19 -12.91
CA THR A 650 24.18 2.54 -14.20
C THR A 650 22.87 2.97 -14.89
N GLY A 651 22.19 4.02 -14.42
CA GLY A 651 20.92 4.51 -14.98
C GLY A 651 21.05 5.66 -16.00
N ASN A 652 20.00 5.90 -16.81
CA ASN A 652 19.90 7.11 -17.63
C ASN A 652 19.65 8.33 -16.72
N LEU A 653 20.68 9.15 -16.53
CA LEU A 653 20.66 10.33 -15.67
C LEU A 653 19.70 11.44 -16.12
N ALA A 654 19.31 11.43 -17.40
CA ALA A 654 18.49 12.46 -18.02
C ALA A 654 16.99 12.16 -18.00
N GLN A 655 16.57 10.91 -17.73
CA GLN A 655 15.16 10.52 -17.77
C GLN A 655 14.33 11.27 -16.71
N GLY A 656 13.18 11.82 -17.13
CA GLY A 656 12.25 12.60 -16.31
C GLY A 656 12.79 13.95 -15.83
N ARG A 657 13.98 14.36 -16.27
CA ARG A 657 14.64 15.58 -15.77
C ARG A 657 14.05 16.85 -16.37
N PRO A 658 14.12 18.00 -15.66
CA PRO A 658 13.73 19.28 -16.23
C PRO A 658 14.54 19.61 -17.48
N VAL A 659 13.85 20.04 -18.54
CA VAL A 659 14.46 20.41 -19.81
C VAL A 659 14.06 21.81 -20.21
N THR A 660 15.02 22.57 -20.75
CA THR A 660 14.79 23.85 -21.41
C THR A 660 15.23 23.78 -22.86
N GLU A 661 14.56 24.53 -23.74
CA GLU A 661 14.78 24.48 -25.18
C GLU A 661 14.81 25.89 -25.80
N SER A 662 15.34 26.00 -27.01
CA SER A 662 15.26 27.23 -27.81
C SER A 662 13.85 27.48 -28.38
N GLY A 663 13.00 26.46 -28.38
CA GLY A 663 11.62 26.47 -28.86
C GLY A 663 11.31 25.24 -29.69
N HIS A 664 10.02 24.93 -29.84
CA HIS A 664 9.52 23.78 -30.59
C HIS A 664 8.50 24.15 -31.68
N ALA A 665 8.18 23.17 -32.52
CA ALA A 665 7.06 23.19 -33.44
C ALA A 665 5.86 22.40 -32.87
N ASP A 666 4.65 22.93 -33.08
CA ASP A 666 3.38 22.30 -32.69
C ASP A 666 3.34 21.86 -31.22
N VAL A 667 3.01 20.59 -30.93
CA VAL A 667 2.94 20.00 -29.59
C VAL A 667 4.23 19.25 -29.17
N TYR A 668 5.29 19.29 -29.98
CA TYR A 668 6.50 18.47 -29.82
C TYR A 668 7.55 19.14 -28.91
N GLY A 669 7.19 19.36 -27.64
CA GLY A 669 8.04 20.02 -26.65
C GLY A 669 9.20 19.16 -26.11
N ALA A 670 10.22 19.81 -25.52
CA ALA A 670 11.45 19.17 -25.07
C ALA A 670 11.32 18.15 -23.93
N SER A 671 10.21 18.14 -23.18
CA SER A 671 9.93 17.08 -22.19
C SER A 671 9.86 15.69 -22.84
N ASN A 672 9.43 15.63 -24.10
CA ASN A 672 9.35 14.39 -24.87
C ASN A 672 10.71 13.79 -25.21
N ALA A 673 11.81 14.52 -24.99
CA ALA A 673 13.16 14.00 -25.24
C ALA A 673 13.77 13.33 -24.00
N VAL A 674 13.03 13.23 -22.90
CA VAL A 674 13.49 12.61 -21.64
C VAL A 674 12.38 11.82 -20.94
N ASP A 675 11.25 11.57 -21.60
CA ASP A 675 10.07 10.95 -20.98
C ASP A 675 10.16 9.41 -20.91
N GLY A 676 11.20 8.81 -21.50
CA GLY A 676 11.40 7.36 -21.56
C GLY A 676 10.53 6.67 -22.63
N ASN A 677 9.84 7.45 -23.47
CA ASN A 677 9.04 6.95 -24.57
C ASN A 677 9.67 7.30 -25.92
N ALA A 678 10.35 6.32 -26.51
CA ALA A 678 10.97 6.50 -27.82
C ALA A 678 9.99 6.87 -28.96
N ASN A 679 8.66 6.79 -28.78
CA ASN A 679 7.68 7.14 -29.82
C ASN A 679 7.21 8.61 -29.76
N THR A 680 7.42 9.32 -28.66
CA THR A 680 7.24 10.77 -28.56
C THR A 680 8.55 11.46 -28.96
N TYR A 681 8.50 12.75 -29.31
CA TYR A 681 9.71 13.48 -29.65
C TYR A 681 9.58 14.98 -29.42
N TRP A 682 10.73 15.59 -29.19
CA TRP A 682 10.94 17.02 -29.34
C TRP A 682 11.23 17.33 -30.81
N GLU A 683 10.62 18.40 -31.33
CA GLU A 683 10.97 19.00 -32.62
C GLU A 683 11.14 20.50 -32.47
N SER A 684 12.34 21.00 -32.75
CA SER A 684 12.62 22.44 -32.69
C SER A 684 11.87 23.22 -33.78
N ARG A 685 11.88 24.55 -33.72
CA ARG A 685 11.33 25.39 -34.81
C ARG A 685 11.99 25.11 -36.16
N ASN A 686 11.18 24.92 -37.20
CA ASN A 686 11.62 24.63 -38.57
C ASN A 686 12.43 25.80 -39.17
N ASN A 687 13.48 25.46 -39.92
CA ASN A 687 14.41 26.36 -40.62
C ASN A 687 15.10 27.40 -39.70
N ALA A 688 15.26 27.08 -38.42
CA ALA A 688 15.76 28.02 -37.41
C ALA A 688 17.06 27.57 -36.72
N PHE A 689 17.86 26.69 -37.33
CA PHE A 689 19.16 26.29 -36.76
C PHE A 689 20.08 27.52 -36.53
N PRO A 690 20.87 27.57 -35.43
CA PRO A 690 21.00 26.52 -34.42
C PRO A 690 19.84 26.46 -33.42
N GLN A 691 19.55 25.25 -32.92
CA GLN A 691 18.52 25.00 -31.91
C GLN A 691 19.13 24.22 -30.74
N THR A 692 18.66 24.46 -29.52
CA THR A 692 19.24 23.93 -28.30
C THR A 692 18.24 23.22 -27.42
N ILE A 693 18.68 22.15 -26.77
CA ILE A 693 17.99 21.48 -25.66
C ILE A 693 18.97 21.34 -24.50
N THR A 694 18.53 21.65 -23.29
CA THR A 694 19.35 21.64 -22.06
C THR A 694 18.63 20.88 -20.97
N VAL A 695 19.24 19.79 -20.49
CA VAL A 695 18.71 18.95 -19.41
C VAL A 695 19.42 19.28 -18.10
N ASP A 696 18.66 19.50 -17.02
CA ASP A 696 19.18 19.60 -15.64
C ASP A 696 19.17 18.21 -14.99
N LEU A 697 20.35 17.59 -14.86
CA LEU A 697 20.53 16.27 -14.22
C LEU A 697 20.26 16.28 -12.71
N GLY A 698 19.92 17.43 -12.12
CA GLY A 698 19.61 17.62 -10.70
C GLY A 698 20.84 17.77 -9.81
N ALA A 699 21.96 17.15 -10.18
CA ALA A 699 23.26 17.28 -9.52
C ALA A 699 24.40 17.18 -10.55
N ALA A 700 25.60 17.64 -10.17
CA ALA A 700 26.77 17.53 -11.04
C ALA A 700 27.25 16.07 -11.12
N LYS A 701 27.26 15.50 -12.33
CA LYS A 701 27.61 14.10 -12.60
C LYS A 701 28.71 14.02 -13.66
N SER A 702 29.59 13.04 -13.54
CA SER A 702 30.68 12.78 -14.51
C SER A 702 30.15 12.00 -15.70
N VAL A 703 29.48 12.69 -16.63
CA VAL A 703 28.82 12.04 -17.78
C VAL A 703 29.87 11.62 -18.81
N LYS A 704 29.96 10.31 -19.07
CA LYS A 704 30.91 9.73 -20.05
C LYS A 704 30.27 9.40 -21.38
N ARG A 705 28.94 9.26 -21.43
CA ARG A 705 28.25 8.84 -22.65
C ARG A 705 26.84 9.43 -22.73
N LEU A 706 26.45 9.86 -23.92
CA LEU A 706 25.05 10.11 -24.26
C LEU A 706 24.57 9.07 -25.27
N VAL A 707 23.31 8.67 -25.15
CA VAL A 707 22.59 7.93 -26.19
C VAL A 707 21.43 8.79 -26.65
N LEU A 708 21.42 9.14 -27.92
CA LEU A 708 20.41 9.98 -28.53
C LEU A 708 19.53 9.11 -29.42
N LYS A 709 18.22 9.30 -29.37
CA LYS A 709 17.28 8.52 -30.17
C LYS A 709 16.35 9.39 -31.02
N LEU A 710 15.84 8.79 -32.07
CA LEU A 710 14.64 9.23 -32.81
C LEU A 710 13.61 8.10 -32.77
N PRO A 711 12.32 8.38 -33.07
CA PRO A 711 11.32 7.33 -33.06
C PRO A 711 11.68 6.14 -33.94
N PRO A 712 11.51 4.89 -33.45
CA PRO A 712 12.08 3.70 -34.08
C PRO A 712 11.38 3.31 -35.39
N SER A 713 10.24 3.94 -35.70
CA SER A 713 9.50 3.71 -36.93
C SER A 713 10.35 3.96 -38.17
N SER A 714 10.33 3.02 -39.12
CA SER A 714 11.05 3.12 -40.39
C SER A 714 10.65 4.35 -41.22
N ALA A 715 9.47 4.94 -40.94
CA ALA A 715 9.02 6.19 -41.55
C ALA A 715 9.96 7.38 -41.25
N TRP A 716 10.78 7.30 -40.21
CA TRP A 716 11.80 8.32 -39.91
C TRP A 716 13.01 8.24 -40.85
N ALA A 717 13.21 7.17 -41.61
CA ALA A 717 14.34 6.99 -42.53
C ALA A 717 15.73 7.20 -41.89
N THR A 718 16.79 6.80 -42.60
CA THR A 718 18.15 7.11 -42.13
C THR A 718 18.44 8.60 -42.32
N ARG A 719 18.94 9.27 -41.28
CA ARG A 719 19.28 10.70 -41.32
C ARG A 719 20.47 11.02 -40.43
N THR A 720 21.13 12.15 -40.69
CA THR A 720 22.24 12.64 -39.86
C THR A 720 21.87 13.99 -39.26
N GLN A 721 22.02 14.11 -37.94
CA GLN A 721 21.91 15.39 -37.24
C GLN A 721 23.30 15.87 -36.79
N THR A 722 23.62 17.13 -37.05
CA THR A 722 24.89 17.75 -36.64
C THR A 722 24.69 18.49 -35.34
N LEU A 723 25.43 18.11 -34.29
CA LEU A 723 25.31 18.70 -32.96
C LEU A 723 26.65 18.79 -32.22
N SER A 724 26.70 19.66 -31.23
CA SER A 724 27.76 19.76 -30.21
C SER A 724 27.17 19.59 -28.81
N VAL A 725 28.00 19.22 -27.83
CA VAL A 725 27.61 19.02 -26.42
C VAL A 725 28.44 19.95 -25.54
N SER A 726 27.77 20.67 -24.65
CA SER A 726 28.40 21.49 -23.62
C SER A 726 27.82 21.18 -22.24
N GLY A 727 28.63 21.38 -21.21
CA GLY A 727 28.29 21.08 -19.82
C GLY A 727 28.46 22.28 -18.91
N SER A 728 27.61 22.40 -17.90
CA SER A 728 27.68 23.45 -16.88
C SER A 728 27.31 22.88 -15.51
N THR A 729 27.84 23.44 -14.43
CA THR A 729 27.42 23.12 -13.05
C THR A 729 26.37 24.11 -12.52
N ASP A 730 26.20 25.26 -13.16
CA ASP A 730 25.42 26.40 -12.67
C ASP A 730 24.39 26.97 -13.67
N ASN A 731 24.30 26.37 -14.87
CA ASN A 731 23.47 26.80 -16.00
C ASN A 731 23.82 28.20 -16.57
N ASN A 732 24.96 28.78 -16.20
CA ASN A 732 25.39 30.09 -16.69
C ASN A 732 26.65 29.95 -17.56
N THR A 733 27.69 29.30 -17.03
CA THR A 733 28.96 29.11 -17.76
C THR A 733 29.02 27.70 -18.34
N TYR A 734 29.13 27.60 -19.67
CA TYR A 734 29.18 26.33 -20.38
C TYR A 734 30.57 26.03 -20.94
N ASN A 735 31.07 24.84 -20.65
CA ASN A 735 32.31 24.31 -21.20
C ASN A 735 32.00 23.31 -22.32
N SER A 736 32.81 23.32 -23.38
CA SER A 736 32.67 22.34 -24.47
C SER A 736 33.05 20.94 -23.98
N LEU A 737 32.12 19.98 -24.10
CA LEU A 737 32.35 18.56 -23.79
C LEU A 737 32.57 17.74 -25.07
N LYS A 738 31.91 18.15 -26.17
CA LYS A 738 32.07 17.57 -27.50
C LYS A 738 31.89 18.64 -28.58
N GLY A 739 32.87 18.75 -29.48
CA GLY A 739 32.78 19.61 -30.66
C GLY A 739 31.67 19.18 -31.62
N SER A 740 31.31 20.09 -32.54
CA SER A 740 30.26 19.83 -33.53
C SER A 740 30.62 18.68 -34.46
N ALA A 741 29.74 17.68 -34.57
CA ALA A 741 29.89 16.53 -35.45
C ALA A 741 28.52 16.02 -35.93
N GLY A 742 28.50 15.33 -37.07
CA GLY A 742 27.32 14.64 -37.59
C GLY A 742 27.13 13.26 -36.94
N TYR A 743 25.93 12.98 -36.45
CA TYR A 743 25.53 11.69 -35.89
C TYR A 743 24.40 11.07 -36.72
N THR A 744 24.63 9.87 -37.22
CA THR A 744 23.66 9.15 -38.07
C THR A 744 22.70 8.32 -37.21
N PHE A 745 21.41 8.53 -37.43
CA PHE A 745 20.30 7.77 -36.87
C PHE A 745 19.77 6.87 -37.99
N ASN A 746 19.76 5.55 -37.77
CA ASN A 746 19.32 4.58 -38.76
C ASN A 746 18.24 3.67 -38.16
N PRO A 747 17.05 3.54 -38.76
CA PRO A 747 16.02 2.66 -38.21
C PRO A 747 16.48 1.20 -38.04
N SER A 748 17.45 0.72 -38.83
CA SER A 748 17.99 -0.63 -38.71
C SER A 748 18.78 -0.90 -37.42
N ASN A 749 19.18 0.15 -36.69
CA ASN A 749 19.83 0.05 -35.37
C ASN A 749 18.96 0.67 -34.25
N GLY A 750 17.66 0.82 -34.50
CA GLY A 750 16.71 1.41 -33.56
C GLY A 750 16.71 2.93 -33.55
N ASN A 751 17.25 3.58 -34.59
CA ASN A 751 17.35 5.04 -34.69
C ASN A 751 18.10 5.66 -33.50
N GLN A 752 19.28 5.11 -33.18
CA GLN A 752 20.09 5.56 -32.06
C GLN A 752 21.48 6.03 -32.51
N ALA A 753 22.01 7.03 -31.81
CA ALA A 753 23.37 7.50 -31.96
C ALA A 753 24.02 7.72 -30.59
N THR A 754 25.27 7.28 -30.43
CA THR A 754 26.01 7.42 -29.17
C THR A 754 27.06 8.53 -29.27
N VAL A 755 27.14 9.37 -28.23
CA VAL A 755 28.15 10.43 -28.09
C VAL A 755 29.04 10.13 -26.87
N THR A 756 30.32 9.83 -27.10
CA THR A 756 31.31 9.71 -26.01
C THR A 756 31.79 11.08 -25.55
N LEU A 757 31.75 11.28 -24.23
CA LEU A 757 32.12 12.50 -23.51
C LEU A 757 33.35 12.25 -22.60
N PRO A 758 34.09 13.29 -22.20
CA PRO A 758 35.31 13.15 -21.40
C PRO A 758 35.09 12.79 -19.92
N GLY A 759 33.85 12.68 -19.44
CA GLY A 759 33.57 12.45 -18.02
C GLY A 759 33.69 13.70 -17.14
N THR A 760 33.75 14.90 -17.72
CA THR A 760 33.77 16.16 -16.95
C THR A 760 32.46 16.31 -16.17
N SER A 761 32.57 16.67 -14.89
CA SER A 761 31.41 16.90 -14.02
C SER A 761 30.52 18.02 -14.57
N ALA A 762 29.25 17.71 -14.86
CA ALA A 762 28.25 18.64 -15.33
C ALA A 762 26.89 18.32 -14.70
N ARG A 763 26.15 19.36 -14.31
CA ARG A 763 24.75 19.26 -13.88
C ARG A 763 23.81 19.53 -15.06
N TYR A 764 24.17 20.48 -15.91
CA TYR A 764 23.39 20.87 -17.08
C TYR A 764 24.11 20.37 -18.33
N LEU A 765 23.42 19.56 -19.15
CA LEU A 765 23.88 19.12 -20.46
C LEU A 765 23.13 19.88 -21.53
N LYS A 766 23.83 20.66 -22.35
CA LYS A 766 23.25 21.42 -23.47
C LYS A 766 23.74 20.87 -24.80
N LEU A 767 22.80 20.41 -25.61
CA LEU A 767 23.04 20.02 -27.00
C LEU A 767 22.65 21.17 -27.92
N THR A 768 23.53 21.52 -28.84
CA THR A 768 23.28 22.54 -29.87
C THR A 768 23.33 21.88 -31.24
N PHE A 769 22.18 21.85 -31.91
CA PHE A 769 21.99 21.27 -33.24
C PHE A 769 22.13 22.35 -34.31
N THR A 770 22.85 22.05 -35.40
CA THR A 770 23.09 22.99 -36.51
C THR A 770 22.60 22.49 -37.86
N ALA A 771 22.28 21.19 -38.01
CA ALA A 771 21.74 20.63 -39.25
C ALA A 771 21.03 19.29 -38.98
N ASN A 772 20.05 18.95 -39.82
CA ASN A 772 19.41 17.63 -39.88
C ASN A 772 19.12 17.32 -41.36
N THR A 773 19.57 16.18 -41.87
CA THR A 773 19.39 15.82 -43.30
C THR A 773 17.99 15.28 -43.61
N GLY A 774 17.21 14.89 -42.60
CA GLY A 774 15.88 14.28 -42.77
C GLY A 774 14.70 15.24 -42.58
N TRP A 775 14.93 16.39 -41.91
CA TRP A 775 13.89 17.38 -41.62
C TRP A 775 14.53 18.75 -41.34
N PRO A 776 13.89 19.90 -41.61
CA PRO A 776 14.48 21.22 -41.37
C PRO A 776 14.45 21.66 -39.89
N ALA A 777 14.51 20.75 -38.92
CA ALA A 777 14.55 21.03 -37.48
C ALA A 777 15.40 19.99 -36.72
N ALA A 778 15.86 20.35 -35.51
CA ALA A 778 16.41 19.40 -34.56
C ALA A 778 15.29 18.52 -34.01
N GLN A 779 15.54 17.20 -33.91
CA GLN A 779 14.57 16.25 -33.39
C GLN A 779 15.23 15.26 -32.43
N LEU A 780 14.58 14.93 -31.33
CA LEU A 780 15.03 13.90 -30.37
C LEU A 780 13.82 13.23 -29.74
N SER A 781 13.75 11.90 -29.77
CA SER A 781 12.83 11.14 -28.90
C SER A 781 13.44 10.82 -27.55
N GLU A 782 14.75 10.63 -27.47
CA GLU A 782 15.43 10.49 -26.19
C GLU A 782 16.80 11.16 -26.21
N LEU A 783 17.14 11.77 -25.09
CA LEU A 783 18.47 12.17 -24.68
C LEU A 783 18.77 11.41 -23.40
N GLU A 784 19.59 10.38 -23.52
CA GLU A 784 20.03 9.57 -22.39
C GLU A 784 21.46 9.95 -22.01
N ALA A 785 21.77 10.00 -20.71
CA ALA A 785 23.09 10.36 -20.19
C ALA A 785 23.57 9.31 -19.17
N TYR A 786 24.83 8.89 -19.26
CA TYR A 786 25.39 7.82 -18.43
C TYR A 786 26.77 8.18 -17.88
N THR A 787 27.08 7.66 -16.68
CA THR A 787 28.41 7.80 -16.06
C THR A 787 29.44 6.79 -16.58
N SER A 788 29.01 5.82 -17.41
CA SER A 788 29.82 4.76 -18.03
C SER A 788 29.73 4.70 -19.54
#